data_AF-A0A936AIL7-F1
#
_entry.id   AF-A0A936AIL7-F1
#
_cell.length_a   1.000
_cell.length_b   1.000
_cell.length_c   1.000
_cell.angle_alpha   90.00
_cell.angle_beta   90.00
_cell.angle_gamma   90.00
#
_symmetry.space_group_name_H-M   'P 1'
#
loop_
_entity.id
_entity.type
_entity.pdbx_description
1 polymer ?
#
loop_
_entity_poly.entity_id
_entity_poly.type
_entity_poly.pdbx_seq_one_letter_code
_entity_poly.pdbx_strand_id
1 'polypeptide(L)'
;MRKGKYVLLLLQLCFILGLFGQQKGVIAHSTTNKVLSTKNTYAVVVGISDYQDKGIPDLHYADKDAEAFANFLRSSVFVNGDGLDPDHLRLLINQQATAGQVAAALDWLLEQAKEGDQIIIYFSGHGDVERKTVSQPGFLLCWDAPAKVYMGGGTYSLAYLQEIVSTLSTSNLAKVIVISDACHAGKLAGNQIGGSQLTTANLAKQFSNEIKILSCQPGEFSLEGEQWGGGRGVFSYHLVEGLYGLADRNADGIVSVGEIDRYLEDHVTSEAAPQTQVPMVLGNKTEQLATVNESLLKELKKIKASGQVIFAATEGRGFEDVELAKLDSNSVMKYYAFKKALVEKRFFKPENDCVEYYYASLSNESELTQLLGFMKRNYAAALQDDAQQAINRYMKADVHELSLSQKNKINNYSHFPRQLTRAANLLGQNHYLYRTLRARSAYFEGFPLIYGGEFTQEMIKRAAVKFQESISWDPDMPLALFGMQWIHGFGWAQADSAEYYFQKAIINSPTWILPCVRQSQIYSTMLSDFVNSKKYLDLAAQIDSTSPLYWEAEGSYYFEQMRYSEAEVIFKKIIENASSSTCLPCSQNLLVKIYLKTGRLTEAFDLVQKLINSDSTNATSHSTMGIVLTKLGRFVEAEKEFRISGRLSANNTNQEIFINYWQAYIYLEQDQIENAFEAFEKAIKLGYDDYSWMQVDPEFVALRQHSLEWDALMKKYFPEKVERK
;
A
#
# COMPACT_ATOMS: atom_id res chain seq x y z
N MET A 1 21.35 -64.59 -34.36
CA MET A 1 21.78 -66.00 -34.21
C MET A 1 22.81 -66.05 -33.08
N ARG A 2 22.39 -66.31 -31.83
CA ARG A 2 22.43 -67.60 -31.09
C ARG A 2 23.83 -68.16 -30.80
N LYS A 3 24.11 -68.22 -29.48
CA LYS A 3 24.91 -69.24 -28.72
C LYS A 3 26.44 -69.10 -28.82
N GLY A 4 27.26 -69.27 -27.80
CA GLY A 4 27.05 -69.73 -26.42
C GLY A 4 28.11 -70.78 -26.01
N LYS A 5 28.92 -70.42 -24.99
CA LYS A 5 29.42 -71.24 -23.86
C LYS A 5 30.60 -72.24 -24.01
N TYR A 6 31.36 -72.29 -22.89
CA TYR A 6 32.14 -73.39 -22.25
C TYR A 6 33.65 -73.51 -22.59
N VAL A 7 34.62 -73.89 -21.73
CA VAL A 7 34.75 -74.18 -20.28
C VAL A 7 36.25 -74.47 -19.95
N LEU A 8 36.67 -74.15 -18.70
CA LEU A 8 37.78 -74.61 -17.82
C LEU A 8 39.03 -75.35 -18.36
N LEU A 9 40.22 -75.01 -17.80
CA LEU A 9 40.90 -75.84 -16.77
C LEU A 9 42.05 -75.10 -16.02
N LEU A 10 42.40 -75.65 -14.86
CA LEU A 10 43.12 -75.14 -13.68
C LEU A 10 44.62 -75.51 -13.60
N LEU A 11 45.32 -74.87 -12.62
CA LEU A 11 46.50 -75.26 -11.79
C LEU A 11 47.72 -74.32 -11.95
N GLN A 12 47.97 -73.37 -11.02
CA GLN A 12 48.75 -73.45 -9.74
C GLN A 12 50.25 -73.78 -9.97
N LEU A 13 51.29 -73.17 -9.35
CA LEU A 13 51.44 -72.36 -8.14
C LEU A 13 52.87 -71.71 -8.11
N CYS A 14 53.01 -70.61 -7.35
CA CYS A 14 54.18 -70.14 -6.56
C CYS A 14 55.44 -69.46 -7.18
N PHE A 15 55.48 -68.13 -6.98
CA PHE A 15 56.40 -67.35 -6.11
C PHE A 15 57.94 -67.53 -6.21
N ILE A 16 58.68 -66.41 -6.39
CA ILE A 16 59.53 -65.75 -5.36
C ILE A 16 60.19 -64.47 -5.91
N LEU A 17 60.32 -63.50 -4.98
CA LEU A 17 60.76 -62.11 -5.07
C LEU A 17 62.21 -61.85 -5.51
N GLY A 18 62.44 -60.62 -6.01
CA GLY A 18 63.74 -59.97 -6.06
C GLY A 18 63.61 -58.47 -6.39
N LEU A 19 63.75 -57.62 -5.38
CA LEU A 19 63.88 -56.15 -5.49
C LEU A 19 65.34 -55.78 -5.79
N PHE A 20 65.59 -54.94 -6.79
CA PHE A 20 66.65 -53.93 -6.79
C PHE A 20 66.26 -52.82 -7.78
N GLY A 21 66.22 -51.58 -7.29
CA GLY A 21 65.87 -50.40 -8.09
C GLY A 21 67.10 -49.67 -8.63
N GLN A 22 66.91 -48.92 -9.72
CA GLN A 22 67.59 -47.64 -9.96
C GLN A 22 66.81 -46.82 -11.00
N GLN A 23 66.47 -45.58 -10.64
CA GLN A 23 65.70 -44.61 -11.41
C GLN A 23 66.50 -44.01 -12.57
N LYS A 24 65.80 -43.66 -13.66
CA LYS A 24 65.59 -42.29 -14.19
C LYS A 24 65.12 -42.35 -15.66
N GLY A 25 63.97 -41.75 -15.98
CA GLY A 25 63.58 -41.51 -17.37
C GLY A 25 62.07 -41.41 -17.59
N VAL A 26 61.62 -40.21 -17.94
CA VAL A 26 60.24 -39.70 -18.08
C VAL A 26 59.52 -40.26 -19.33
N ILE A 27 58.22 -40.58 -19.26
CA ILE A 27 57.07 -39.87 -19.88
C ILE A 27 55.78 -40.71 -19.81
N ALA A 28 54.82 -40.07 -19.14
CA ALA A 28 53.35 -40.14 -19.13
C ALA A 28 52.58 -41.25 -19.88
N HIS A 29 51.70 -41.90 -19.12
CA HIS A 29 50.27 -41.74 -19.37
C HIS A 29 49.55 -41.47 -18.05
N SER A 30 48.91 -40.30 -17.98
CA SER A 30 48.08 -39.84 -16.88
C SER A 30 46.78 -40.63 -16.79
N THR A 31 46.47 -41.10 -15.60
CA THR A 31 45.08 -41.29 -15.16
C THR A 31 45.02 -41.06 -13.66
N THR A 32 45.05 -39.79 -13.27
CA THR A 32 44.48 -39.38 -12.00
C THR A 32 43.14 -38.75 -12.31
N ASN A 33 42.08 -39.52 -12.06
CA ASN A 33 40.74 -38.99 -11.88
C ASN A 33 40.82 -37.85 -10.87
N LYS A 34 40.72 -36.61 -11.36
CA LYS A 34 40.45 -35.45 -10.54
C LYS A 34 39.00 -35.61 -10.10
N VAL A 35 38.81 -36.09 -8.87
CA VAL A 35 37.51 -36.02 -8.19
C VAL A 35 37.06 -34.56 -8.30
N LEU A 36 36.00 -34.28 -9.05
CA LEU A 36 35.36 -32.98 -9.03
C LEU A 36 34.89 -32.75 -7.59
N SER A 37 35.54 -31.85 -6.85
CA SER A 37 35.02 -31.43 -5.56
C SER A 37 33.72 -30.66 -5.84
N THR A 38 32.60 -31.18 -5.34
CA THR A 38 31.34 -30.47 -5.31
C THR A 38 31.50 -29.28 -4.37
N LYS A 39 31.47 -28.06 -4.90
CA LYS A 39 31.50 -26.83 -4.10
C LYS A 39 30.16 -26.71 -3.39
N ASN A 40 30.16 -26.76 -2.06
CA ASN A 40 28.96 -26.60 -1.26
C ASN A 40 28.84 -25.17 -0.76
N THR A 41 27.60 -24.75 -0.46
CA THR A 41 27.35 -23.54 0.33
C THR A 41 26.83 -23.93 1.69
N TYR A 42 27.27 -23.25 2.75
CA TYR A 42 26.74 -23.36 4.11
C TYR A 42 26.41 -21.97 4.66
N ALA A 43 25.35 -21.85 5.45
CA ALA A 43 24.90 -20.58 5.97
C ALA A 43 24.47 -20.65 7.45
N VAL A 44 24.87 -19.63 8.22
CA VAL A 44 24.34 -19.32 9.55
C VAL A 44 23.63 -17.98 9.45
N VAL A 45 22.35 -17.95 9.82
CA VAL A 45 21.47 -16.79 9.73
C VAL A 45 20.87 -16.54 11.11
N VAL A 46 21.12 -15.37 11.68
CA VAL A 46 20.72 -15.02 13.05
C VAL A 46 19.85 -13.76 13.02
N GLY A 47 18.71 -13.77 13.71
CA GLY A 47 17.79 -12.63 13.82
C GLY A 47 17.18 -12.50 15.21
N ILE A 48 17.38 -11.37 15.89
CA ILE A 48 16.92 -11.22 17.29
C ILE A 48 16.12 -9.94 17.46
N SER A 49 14.82 -10.11 17.64
CA SER A 49 13.84 -9.06 17.91
C SER A 49 13.52 -8.94 19.41
N ASP A 50 13.20 -10.05 20.07
CA ASP A 50 12.87 -10.09 21.51
C ASP A 50 14.09 -10.54 22.32
N TYR A 51 14.54 -9.73 23.29
CA TYR A 51 15.69 -10.04 24.17
C TYR A 51 15.22 -10.52 25.54
N GLN A 52 15.99 -11.45 26.13
CA GLN A 52 15.68 -12.04 27.44
C GLN A 52 15.75 -10.98 28.56
N ASP A 53 16.78 -10.14 28.54
CA ASP A 53 16.95 -9.04 29.50
C ASP A 53 16.10 -7.84 29.06
N LYS A 54 15.08 -7.49 29.85
CA LYS A 54 14.19 -6.35 29.59
C LYS A 54 14.85 -4.99 29.75
N GLY A 55 16.12 -4.94 30.13
CA GLY A 55 16.97 -3.75 30.02
C GLY A 55 17.51 -3.49 28.61
N ILE A 56 17.33 -4.42 27.66
CA ILE A 56 17.64 -4.23 26.24
C ILE A 56 16.32 -3.96 25.50
N PRO A 57 16.18 -2.86 24.74
CA PRO A 57 14.98 -2.62 23.95
C PRO A 57 14.77 -3.70 22.90
N ASP A 58 13.56 -4.24 22.82
CA ASP A 58 13.20 -5.17 21.76
C ASP A 58 13.18 -4.44 20.41
N LEU A 59 13.60 -5.15 19.36
CA LEU A 59 13.41 -4.75 17.96
C LEU A 59 12.11 -5.37 17.45
N HIS A 60 11.57 -4.83 16.35
CA HIS A 60 10.31 -5.31 15.79
C HIS A 60 10.50 -6.34 14.66
N TYR A 61 11.62 -6.27 13.93
CA TYR A 61 11.71 -6.94 12.62
C TYR A 61 13.04 -7.66 12.32
N ALA A 62 13.98 -7.72 13.25
CA ALA A 62 15.28 -8.36 13.03
C ALA A 62 15.18 -9.88 12.79
N ASP A 63 14.25 -10.55 13.47
CA ASP A 63 13.86 -11.94 13.20
C ASP A 63 13.24 -12.10 11.80
N LYS A 64 12.31 -11.23 11.40
CA LYS A 64 11.74 -11.23 10.03
C LYS A 64 12.79 -11.00 8.95
N ASP A 65 13.79 -10.17 9.23
CA ASP A 65 14.92 -9.97 8.32
C ASP A 65 15.73 -11.24 8.10
N ALA A 66 16.04 -11.96 9.18
CA ALA A 66 16.68 -13.27 9.13
C ALA A 66 15.83 -14.31 8.40
N GLU A 67 14.52 -14.36 8.66
CA GLU A 67 13.60 -15.25 7.94
C GLU A 67 13.56 -14.95 6.44
N ALA A 68 13.43 -13.67 6.06
CA ALA A 68 13.40 -13.26 4.67
C ALA A 68 14.71 -13.59 3.95
N PHE A 69 15.86 -13.38 4.60
CA PHE A 69 17.16 -13.74 4.05
C PHE A 69 17.34 -15.26 3.94
N ALA A 70 16.94 -16.03 4.96
CA ALA A 70 16.93 -17.49 4.91
C ALA A 70 16.04 -18.04 3.79
N ASN A 71 14.87 -17.43 3.58
CA ASN A 71 13.97 -17.79 2.48
C ASN A 71 14.57 -17.46 1.11
N PHE A 72 15.29 -16.34 0.99
CA PHE A 72 16.07 -16.05 -0.21
C PHE A 72 17.12 -17.13 -0.49
N LEU A 73 17.90 -17.55 0.52
CA LEU A 73 18.90 -18.62 0.36
C LEU A 73 18.29 -19.95 -0.07
N ARG A 74 17.07 -20.27 0.39
CA ARG A 74 16.31 -21.46 -0.02
C ARG A 74 15.69 -21.35 -1.42
N SER A 75 15.59 -20.14 -1.97
CA SER A 75 14.94 -19.92 -3.25
C SER A 75 15.78 -20.43 -4.41
N SER A 76 15.14 -20.79 -5.52
CA SER A 76 15.80 -21.16 -6.78
C SER A 76 16.54 -20.00 -7.47
N VAL A 77 16.61 -18.83 -6.83
CA VAL A 77 17.29 -17.61 -7.32
C VAL A 77 18.68 -17.50 -6.67
N PHE A 78 18.88 -18.17 -5.54
CA PHE A 78 20.20 -18.31 -4.94
C PHE A 78 21.09 -19.24 -5.78
N VAL A 79 22.38 -18.91 -5.84
CA VAL A 79 23.42 -19.44 -6.77
C VAL A 79 23.21 -20.90 -7.22
N ASN A 80 23.25 -21.13 -8.54
CA ASN A 80 23.08 -22.41 -9.27
C ASN A 80 21.64 -22.95 -9.45
N GLY A 81 20.61 -22.25 -8.99
CA GLY A 81 19.22 -22.53 -9.39
C GLY A 81 18.46 -23.58 -8.56
N ASP A 82 19.15 -24.29 -7.66
CA ASP A 82 18.58 -25.39 -6.86
C ASP A 82 18.22 -24.98 -5.41
N GLY A 83 18.59 -23.76 -4.98
CA GLY A 83 18.43 -23.31 -3.59
C GLY A 83 19.39 -23.99 -2.61
N LEU A 84 19.57 -23.42 -1.42
CA LEU A 84 20.43 -23.98 -0.38
C LEU A 84 19.79 -25.23 0.25
N ASP A 85 20.56 -26.31 0.37
CA ASP A 85 20.15 -27.52 1.08
C ASP A 85 19.70 -27.15 2.52
N PRO A 86 18.52 -27.61 2.98
CA PRO A 86 18.06 -27.38 4.35
C PRO A 86 19.09 -27.76 5.43
N ASP A 87 19.87 -28.83 5.22
CA ASP A 87 20.88 -29.29 6.17
C ASP A 87 22.10 -28.37 6.23
N HIS A 88 22.28 -27.51 5.21
CA HIS A 88 23.35 -26.53 5.10
C HIS A 88 22.98 -25.14 5.61
N LEU A 89 21.79 -24.97 6.19
CA LEU A 89 21.33 -23.72 6.78
C LEU A 89 21.05 -23.87 8.28
N ARG A 90 21.61 -22.98 9.10
CA ARG A 90 21.22 -22.81 10.50
C ARG A 90 20.55 -21.45 10.65
N LEU A 91 19.24 -21.45 10.90
CA LEU A 91 18.46 -20.26 11.21
C LEU A 91 18.22 -20.22 12.72
N LEU A 92 18.71 -19.18 13.39
CA LEU A 92 18.53 -18.95 14.82
C LEU A 92 17.77 -17.63 15.01
N ILE A 93 16.54 -17.71 15.52
CA ILE A 93 15.69 -16.53 15.76
C ILE A 93 15.28 -16.40 17.22
N ASN A 94 15.30 -15.16 17.73
CA ASN A 94 14.89 -14.81 19.10
C ASN A 94 15.47 -15.79 20.13
N GLN A 95 14.62 -16.47 20.91
CA GLN A 95 14.98 -17.39 22.00
C GLN A 95 15.92 -18.53 21.58
N GLN A 96 16.00 -18.86 20.29
CA GLN A 96 16.91 -19.87 19.75
C GLN A 96 18.33 -19.33 19.55
N ALA A 97 18.49 -18.02 19.41
CA ALA A 97 19.76 -17.35 19.15
C ALA A 97 20.48 -16.95 20.45
N THR A 98 20.66 -17.91 21.36
CA THR A 98 21.52 -17.69 22.53
C THR A 98 22.99 -17.64 22.11
N ALA A 99 23.85 -16.98 22.89
CA ALA A 99 25.28 -16.91 22.60
C ALA A 99 25.92 -18.30 22.44
N GLY A 100 25.46 -19.28 23.23
CA GLY A 100 25.89 -20.67 23.11
C GLY A 100 25.46 -21.33 21.79
N GLN A 101 24.23 -21.08 21.33
CA GLN A 101 23.75 -21.64 20.06
C GLN A 101 24.40 -20.96 18.84
N VAL A 102 24.63 -19.65 18.92
CA VAL A 102 25.38 -18.91 17.87
C VAL A 102 26.82 -19.42 17.80
N ALA A 103 27.49 -19.61 18.93
CA ALA A 103 28.83 -20.18 18.97
C ALA A 103 28.86 -21.60 18.37
N ALA A 104 27.92 -22.47 18.73
CA ALA A 104 27.83 -23.83 18.18
C ALA A 104 27.57 -23.83 16.66
N ALA A 105 26.74 -22.90 16.16
CA ALA A 105 26.48 -22.78 14.73
C ALA A 105 27.72 -22.28 13.94
N LEU A 106 28.50 -21.36 14.51
CA LEU A 106 29.74 -20.88 13.89
C LEU A 106 30.87 -21.92 13.96
N ASP A 107 30.94 -22.70 15.04
CA ASP A 107 31.86 -23.83 15.16
C ASP A 107 31.54 -24.92 14.13
N TRP A 108 30.26 -25.23 13.92
CA TRP A 108 29.82 -26.13 12.86
C TRP A 108 30.30 -25.70 11.46
N LEU A 109 30.37 -24.39 11.16
CA LEU A 109 30.93 -23.93 9.88
C LEU A 109 32.41 -24.29 9.74
N LEU A 110 33.20 -24.17 10.82
CA LEU A 110 34.63 -24.54 10.82
C LEU A 110 34.82 -26.04 10.58
N GLU A 111 33.92 -26.88 11.10
CA GLU A 111 33.94 -28.33 10.91
C GLU A 111 33.56 -28.75 9.48
N GLN A 112 32.56 -28.09 8.88
CA GLN A 112 32.04 -28.49 7.56
C GLN A 112 32.82 -27.90 6.38
N ALA A 113 33.37 -26.69 6.51
CA ALA A 113 33.94 -25.94 5.40
C ALA A 113 35.17 -26.62 4.80
N LYS A 114 35.14 -26.85 3.49
CA LYS A 114 36.27 -27.37 2.69
C LYS A 114 36.75 -26.35 1.68
N GLU A 115 37.90 -26.64 1.07
CA GLU A 115 38.49 -25.80 0.02
C GLU A 115 37.50 -25.59 -1.13
N GLY A 116 37.23 -24.31 -1.43
CA GLY A 116 36.34 -23.90 -2.51
C GLY A 116 34.85 -23.86 -2.16
N ASP A 117 34.45 -24.21 -0.94
CA ASP A 117 33.08 -24.01 -0.45
C ASP A 117 32.77 -22.51 -0.24
N GLN A 118 31.48 -22.17 -0.20
CA GLN A 118 30.99 -20.84 0.15
C GLN A 118 30.33 -20.84 1.53
N ILE A 119 30.70 -19.91 2.38
CA ILE A 119 30.19 -19.74 3.73
C ILE A 119 29.47 -18.40 3.84
N ILE A 120 28.26 -18.39 4.37
CA ILE A 120 27.47 -17.19 4.58
C ILE A 120 27.16 -17.03 6.06
N ILE A 121 27.50 -15.89 6.63
CA ILE A 121 27.14 -15.52 8.00
C ILE A 121 26.27 -14.27 7.90
N TYR A 122 25.01 -14.37 8.30
CA TYR A 122 24.07 -13.26 8.34
C TYR A 122 23.64 -13.01 9.79
N PHE A 123 23.71 -11.75 10.22
CA PHE A 123 23.24 -11.33 11.54
C PHE A 123 22.35 -10.09 11.44
N SER A 124 21.20 -10.11 12.10
CA SER A 124 20.29 -8.99 12.26
C SER A 124 19.89 -8.86 13.73
N GLY A 125 20.16 -7.71 14.35
CA GLY A 125 19.94 -7.50 15.77
C GLY A 125 20.70 -6.30 16.33
N HIS A 126 20.82 -6.22 17.65
CA HIS A 126 21.63 -5.18 18.30
C HIS A 126 23.12 -5.52 18.20
N GLY A 127 23.91 -4.48 17.96
CA GLY A 127 25.34 -4.48 18.17
C GLY A 127 25.72 -3.31 19.05
N ASP A 128 26.63 -3.52 20.00
CA ASP A 128 27.08 -2.49 20.92
C ASP A 128 28.58 -2.60 21.22
N VAL A 129 29.11 -1.57 21.87
CA VAL A 129 30.52 -1.43 22.21
C VAL A 129 30.67 -1.29 23.71
N GLU A 130 31.58 -2.06 24.31
CA GLU A 130 31.92 -1.84 25.71
C GLU A 130 32.70 -0.53 25.85
N ARG A 131 32.25 0.39 26.71
CA ARG A 131 32.85 1.73 26.84
C ARG A 131 33.80 1.87 28.04
N LYS A 132 33.93 0.81 28.85
CA LYS A 132 34.71 0.84 30.11
C LYS A 132 36.21 0.70 29.89
N THR A 133 36.63 0.06 28.80
CA THR A 133 38.02 -0.24 28.47
C THR A 133 38.52 0.62 27.31
N VAL A 134 39.83 0.83 27.23
CA VAL A 134 40.46 1.64 26.17
C VAL A 134 40.24 1.01 24.78
N SER A 135 40.23 -0.32 24.69
CA SER A 135 40.06 -1.06 23.43
C SER A 135 38.63 -1.02 22.88
N GLN A 136 37.66 -0.65 23.72
CA GLN A 136 36.23 -0.59 23.42
C GLN A 136 35.74 -1.72 22.49
N PRO A 137 35.83 -3.00 22.90
CA PRO A 137 35.49 -4.12 22.04
C PRO A 137 34.02 -4.06 21.61
N GLY A 138 33.76 -4.43 20.36
CA GLY A 138 32.41 -4.51 19.79
C GLY A 138 31.82 -5.92 19.92
N PHE A 139 30.52 -5.98 20.13
CA PHE A 139 29.76 -7.22 20.35
C PHE A 139 28.47 -7.22 19.52
N LEU A 140 28.10 -8.40 19.05
CA LEU A 140 26.74 -8.73 18.63
C LEU A 140 25.99 -9.24 19.87
N LEU A 141 24.84 -8.67 20.16
CA LEU A 141 24.04 -9.09 21.32
C LEU A 141 23.21 -10.31 20.92
N CYS A 142 23.38 -11.41 21.65
CA CYS A 142 22.54 -12.60 21.49
C CYS A 142 21.29 -12.48 22.36
N TRP A 143 20.36 -13.43 22.24
CA TRP A 143 19.09 -13.39 22.98
C TRP A 143 19.25 -13.27 24.50
N ASP A 144 20.25 -13.97 25.05
CA ASP A 144 20.61 -14.03 26.46
C ASP A 144 21.62 -12.95 26.89
N ALA A 145 21.79 -11.89 26.08
CA ALA A 145 22.68 -10.77 26.40
C ALA A 145 22.23 -10.02 27.66
N PRO A 146 23.16 -9.67 28.56
CA PRO A 146 22.88 -8.75 29.67
C PRO A 146 22.97 -7.29 29.19
N ALA A 147 22.12 -6.41 29.72
CA ALA A 147 22.05 -5.00 29.27
C ALA A 147 23.31 -4.15 29.50
N LYS A 148 24.27 -4.60 30.34
CA LYS A 148 25.43 -3.76 30.76
C LYS A 148 26.78 -4.46 30.91
N VAL A 149 26.83 -5.79 30.95
CA VAL A 149 28.05 -6.55 31.28
C VAL A 149 28.31 -7.60 30.20
N TYR A 150 28.64 -7.14 29.00
CA TYR A 150 28.80 -8.01 27.82
C TYR A 150 29.88 -9.09 27.97
N MET A 151 30.95 -8.81 28.71
CA MET A 151 31.98 -9.80 29.04
C MET A 151 31.49 -10.96 29.93
N GLY A 152 30.32 -10.81 30.57
CA GLY A 152 29.74 -11.82 31.47
C GLY A 152 29.06 -12.99 30.75
N GLY A 153 28.92 -12.94 29.42
CA GLY A 153 28.20 -13.93 28.61
C GLY A 153 27.03 -13.31 27.84
N GLY A 154 26.32 -14.12 27.05
CA GLY A 154 25.15 -13.68 26.28
C GLY A 154 25.44 -12.78 25.07
N THR A 155 26.71 -12.57 24.72
CA THR A 155 27.11 -11.78 23.55
C THR A 155 28.15 -12.52 22.71
N TYR A 156 28.33 -12.09 21.47
CA TYR A 156 29.36 -12.61 20.57
C TYR A 156 30.33 -11.50 20.16
N SER A 157 31.63 -11.69 20.42
CA SER A 157 32.64 -10.66 20.12
C SER A 157 32.90 -10.54 18.62
N LEU A 158 32.92 -9.30 18.10
CA LEU A 158 33.29 -9.04 16.70
C LEU A 158 34.74 -9.44 16.39
N ALA A 159 35.65 -9.35 17.38
CA ALA A 159 37.04 -9.78 17.22
C ALA A 159 37.13 -11.29 17.00
N TYR A 160 36.36 -12.06 17.77
CA TYR A 160 36.32 -13.51 17.63
C TYR A 160 35.59 -13.95 16.36
N LEU A 161 34.51 -13.26 15.97
CA LEU A 161 33.88 -13.47 14.66
C LEU A 161 34.88 -13.26 13.51
N GLN A 162 35.71 -12.22 13.59
CA GLN A 162 36.75 -11.97 12.59
C GLN A 162 37.79 -13.10 12.53
N GLU A 163 38.17 -13.68 13.67
CA GLU A 163 39.09 -14.83 13.73
C GLU A 163 38.51 -16.07 13.03
N ILE A 164 37.21 -16.35 13.23
CA ILE A 164 36.52 -17.44 12.52
C ILE A 164 36.50 -17.18 11.01
N VAL A 165 36.12 -15.97 10.60
CA VAL A 165 36.09 -15.56 9.18
C VAL A 165 37.45 -15.73 8.53
N SER A 166 38.51 -15.27 9.20
CA SER A 166 39.88 -15.40 8.69
C SER A 166 40.35 -16.86 8.68
N THR A 167 39.93 -17.69 9.62
CA THR A 167 40.25 -19.13 9.62
C THR A 167 39.60 -19.82 8.42
N LEU A 168 38.31 -19.60 8.19
CA LEU A 168 37.57 -20.13 7.05
C LEU A 168 38.17 -19.69 5.70
N SER A 169 38.51 -18.41 5.58
CA SER A 169 39.00 -17.83 4.32
C SER A 169 40.44 -18.21 3.99
N THR A 170 41.31 -18.28 5.00
CA THR A 170 42.76 -18.48 4.81
C THR A 170 43.22 -19.91 5.03
N SER A 171 42.63 -20.63 6.00
CA SER A 171 43.01 -22.01 6.34
C SER A 171 42.17 -23.02 5.58
N ASN A 172 40.84 -22.87 5.59
CA ASN A 172 39.93 -23.76 4.86
C ASN A 172 39.83 -23.39 3.37
N LEU A 173 40.38 -22.24 2.95
CA LEU A 173 40.31 -21.72 1.58
C LEU A 173 38.87 -21.65 1.04
N ALA A 174 37.91 -21.37 1.94
CA ALA A 174 36.52 -21.16 1.60
C ALA A 174 36.29 -19.68 1.22
N LYS A 175 35.27 -19.43 0.40
CA LYS A 175 34.76 -18.07 0.16
C LYS A 175 33.80 -17.70 1.28
N VAL A 176 34.04 -16.63 2.01
CA VAL A 176 33.24 -16.24 3.18
C VAL A 176 32.53 -14.93 2.90
N ILE A 177 31.21 -14.91 3.06
CA ILE A 177 30.35 -13.73 2.94
C ILE A 177 29.78 -13.43 4.32
N VAL A 178 30.09 -12.26 4.87
CA VAL A 178 29.53 -11.80 6.14
C VAL A 178 28.60 -10.64 5.88
N ILE A 179 27.38 -10.75 6.40
CA ILE A 179 26.32 -9.76 6.25
C ILE A 179 25.84 -9.39 7.64
N SER A 180 25.86 -8.10 7.97
CA SER A 180 25.47 -7.64 9.30
C SER A 180 24.54 -6.45 9.21
N ASP A 181 23.30 -6.64 9.69
CA ASP A 181 22.31 -5.61 9.94
C ASP A 181 22.21 -5.29 11.43
N ALA A 182 23.29 -4.73 11.96
CA ALA A 182 23.42 -4.38 13.38
C ALA A 182 24.16 -3.06 13.55
N CYS A 183 23.82 -2.34 14.62
CA CYS A 183 24.54 -1.12 14.98
C CYS A 183 26.02 -1.43 15.23
N HIS A 184 26.90 -0.51 14.82
CA HIS A 184 28.35 -0.68 14.92
C HIS A 184 28.97 -1.83 14.10
N ALA A 185 28.25 -2.37 13.10
CA ALA A 185 28.79 -3.32 12.12
C ALA A 185 30.07 -2.81 11.45
N GLY A 186 30.22 -1.49 11.28
CA GLY A 186 31.44 -0.85 10.74
C GLY A 186 32.75 -1.18 11.49
N LYS A 187 32.71 -1.63 12.75
CA LYS A 187 33.91 -2.14 13.44
C LYS A 187 34.46 -3.42 12.81
N LEU A 188 33.61 -4.22 12.15
CA LEU A 188 34.01 -5.43 11.41
C LEU A 188 34.81 -5.11 10.13
N ALA A 189 34.72 -3.87 9.63
CA ALA A 189 35.48 -3.38 8.48
C ALA A 189 36.88 -2.85 8.84
N GLY A 190 37.08 -2.41 10.08
CA GLY A 190 38.36 -1.89 10.55
C GLY A 190 39.30 -3.01 10.99
N ASN A 191 40.44 -3.17 10.33
CA ASN A 191 41.52 -4.00 10.84
C ASN A 191 41.97 -3.42 12.20
N GLN A 192 41.57 -4.03 13.32
CA GLN A 192 42.31 -3.82 14.57
C GLN A 192 43.70 -4.42 14.38
N ILE A 193 44.60 -3.55 13.93
CA ILE A 193 46.04 -3.73 13.86
C ILE A 193 46.52 -3.97 15.30
N GLY A 194 46.83 -5.22 15.61
CA GLY A 194 47.37 -5.59 16.91
C GLY A 194 47.68 -7.07 17.02
N GLY A 195 48.65 -7.59 16.23
CA GLY A 195 49.36 -8.80 16.66
C GLY A 195 49.91 -9.77 15.62
N SER A 196 49.57 -9.69 14.34
CA SER A 196 50.08 -10.64 13.35
C SER A 196 50.71 -9.93 12.15
N GLN A 197 52.00 -10.16 11.92
CA GLN A 197 52.69 -9.82 10.67
C GLN A 197 52.11 -10.67 9.53
N LEU A 198 50.94 -10.27 9.00
CA LEU A 198 50.36 -10.89 7.82
C LEU A 198 51.16 -10.48 6.59
N THR A 199 51.65 -11.46 5.83
CA THR A 199 52.34 -11.23 4.56
C THR A 199 51.36 -10.69 3.51
N THR A 200 51.85 -9.95 2.51
CA THR A 200 51.05 -9.43 1.38
C THR A 200 50.21 -10.51 0.69
N ALA A 201 50.69 -11.76 0.67
CA ALA A 201 49.96 -12.89 0.10
C ALA A 201 48.73 -13.31 0.93
N ASN A 202 48.80 -13.26 2.26
CA ASN A 202 47.66 -13.56 3.12
C ASN A 202 46.62 -12.44 3.08
N LEU A 203 47.07 -11.18 2.98
CA LEU A 203 46.17 -10.05 2.80
C LEU A 203 45.45 -10.11 1.43
N ALA A 204 46.16 -10.47 0.36
CA ALA A 204 45.55 -10.66 -0.96
C ALA A 204 44.52 -11.81 -0.98
N LYS A 205 44.81 -12.93 -0.30
CA LYS A 205 43.85 -14.03 -0.12
C LYS A 205 42.63 -13.62 0.71
N GLN A 206 42.84 -12.80 1.74
CA GLN A 206 41.75 -12.26 2.54
C GLN A 206 40.81 -11.41 1.69
N PHE A 207 41.35 -10.48 0.89
CA PHE A 207 40.56 -9.66 -0.02
C PHE A 207 39.93 -10.44 -1.19
N SER A 208 40.50 -11.59 -1.59
CA SER A 208 39.93 -12.42 -2.65
C SER A 208 38.82 -13.35 -2.17
N ASN A 209 38.88 -13.81 -0.92
CA ASN A 209 37.97 -14.83 -0.39
C ASN A 209 36.97 -14.30 0.65
N GLU A 210 37.08 -13.05 1.10
CA GLU A 210 36.12 -12.43 2.03
C GLU A 210 35.29 -11.34 1.34
N ILE A 211 33.97 -11.43 1.52
CA ILE A 211 33.01 -10.37 1.21
C ILE A 211 32.35 -9.95 2.52
N LYS A 212 32.26 -8.64 2.77
CA LYS A 212 31.55 -8.09 3.92
C LYS A 212 30.53 -7.07 3.43
N ILE A 213 29.26 -7.25 3.82
CA ILE A 213 28.15 -6.36 3.49
C ILE A 213 27.54 -5.88 4.81
N LEU A 214 27.73 -4.61 5.13
CA LEU A 214 27.34 -4.03 6.42
C LEU A 214 26.25 -2.99 6.21
N SER A 215 25.29 -2.94 7.12
CA SER A 215 24.10 -2.08 6.96
C SER A 215 24.36 -0.58 7.05
N CYS A 216 25.48 -0.16 7.63
CA CYS A 216 25.84 1.25 7.81
C CYS A 216 27.36 1.47 7.99
N GLN A 217 27.82 2.73 7.83
CA GLN A 217 29.21 3.13 8.11
C GLN A 217 29.50 3.23 9.62
N PRO A 218 30.78 3.29 10.05
CA PRO A 218 31.13 3.57 11.44
C PRO A 218 30.53 4.90 11.91
N GLY A 219 29.74 4.86 12.98
CA GLY A 219 29.07 6.04 13.55
C GLY A 219 27.65 6.28 13.03
N GLU A 220 27.14 5.42 12.15
CA GLU A 220 25.76 5.41 11.67
C GLU A 220 24.95 4.28 12.32
N PHE A 221 23.62 4.34 12.18
CA PHE A 221 22.67 3.38 12.76
C PHE A 221 21.89 2.67 11.67
N SER A 222 21.40 1.47 11.99
CA SER A 222 20.45 0.77 11.12
C SER A 222 19.00 1.06 11.51
N LEU A 223 18.15 1.18 10.50
CA LEU A 223 16.74 1.58 10.59
C LEU A 223 15.79 0.42 10.27
N GLU A 224 14.65 0.35 10.96
CA GLU A 224 13.57 -0.61 10.69
C GLU A 224 12.16 -0.01 10.79
N GLY A 225 11.18 -0.60 10.08
CA GLY A 225 9.84 -0.03 9.94
C GLY A 225 8.90 -0.84 9.05
N GLU A 226 7.58 -0.61 9.20
CA GLU A 226 6.52 -1.33 8.45
C GLU A 226 6.54 -1.05 6.94
N GLN A 227 7.08 0.10 6.53
CA GLN A 227 7.19 0.51 5.13
C GLN A 227 7.95 -0.48 4.25
N TRP A 228 8.85 -1.25 4.85
CA TRP A 228 9.74 -2.18 4.18
C TRP A 228 9.12 -3.57 4.24
N GLY A 229 8.31 -3.91 3.23
CA GLY A 229 7.73 -5.25 3.10
C GLY A 229 6.78 -5.68 4.21
N GLY A 230 6.10 -4.74 4.90
CA GLY A 230 5.22 -5.04 6.04
C GLY A 230 5.95 -5.20 7.37
N GLY A 231 7.20 -4.72 7.47
CA GLY A 231 8.00 -4.72 8.69
C GLY A 231 9.33 -5.42 8.52
N ARG A 232 10.39 -4.65 8.22
CA ARG A 232 11.79 -5.10 8.01
C ARG A 232 12.79 -3.99 8.29
N GLY A 233 14.08 -4.31 8.39
CA GLY A 233 15.18 -3.34 8.32
C GLY A 233 15.38 -2.81 6.90
N VAL A 234 15.62 -1.51 6.72
CA VAL A 234 15.77 -0.89 5.38
C VAL A 234 16.88 -1.55 4.57
N PHE A 235 18.03 -1.82 5.21
CA PHE A 235 19.15 -2.50 4.58
C PHE A 235 18.78 -3.92 4.19
N SER A 236 18.25 -4.71 5.12
CA SER A 236 17.90 -6.10 4.87
C SER A 236 16.80 -6.27 3.83
N TYR A 237 15.86 -5.33 3.79
CA TYR A 237 14.82 -5.25 2.76
C TYR A 237 15.43 -5.07 1.36
N HIS A 238 16.20 -4.00 1.17
CA HIS A 238 16.84 -3.71 -0.12
C HIS A 238 17.92 -4.72 -0.49
N LEU A 239 18.61 -5.32 0.47
CA LEU A 239 19.58 -6.40 0.22
C LEU A 239 18.90 -7.59 -0.46
N VAL A 240 17.81 -8.09 0.12
CA VAL A 240 17.09 -9.24 -0.42
C VAL A 240 16.51 -8.91 -1.79
N GLU A 241 15.95 -7.73 -1.97
CA GLU A 241 15.40 -7.26 -3.24
C GLU A 241 16.45 -7.10 -4.33
N GLY A 242 17.59 -6.50 -3.99
CA GLY A 242 18.73 -6.37 -4.88
C GLY A 242 19.22 -7.74 -5.34
N LEU A 243 19.34 -8.70 -4.40
CA LEU A 243 19.74 -10.08 -4.69
C LEU A 243 18.71 -10.88 -5.49
N TYR A 244 17.41 -10.56 -5.40
CA TYR A 244 16.38 -11.11 -6.30
C TYR A 244 16.48 -10.57 -7.74
N GLY A 245 17.34 -9.58 -7.99
CA GLY A 245 17.66 -9.08 -9.32
C GLY A 245 17.34 -7.61 -9.54
N LEU A 246 16.89 -6.85 -8.53
CA LEU A 246 16.75 -5.40 -8.69
C LEU A 246 18.10 -4.67 -8.77
N ALA A 247 19.19 -5.32 -8.34
CA ALA A 247 20.54 -4.80 -8.49
C ALA A 247 21.17 -5.09 -9.86
N ASP A 248 20.64 -6.05 -10.64
CA ASP A 248 21.12 -6.39 -11.99
C ASP A 248 20.84 -5.23 -12.96
N ARG A 249 21.83 -4.36 -13.10
CA ARG A 249 21.70 -3.10 -13.83
C ARG A 249 22.06 -3.27 -15.29
N ASN A 250 22.99 -4.17 -15.60
CA ASN A 250 23.41 -4.45 -16.96
C ASN A 250 22.51 -5.49 -17.67
N ALA A 251 21.56 -6.08 -16.93
CA ALA A 251 20.63 -7.11 -17.38
C ALA A 251 21.33 -8.37 -17.92
N ASP A 252 22.47 -8.74 -17.31
CA ASP A 252 23.21 -9.95 -17.67
C ASP A 252 22.70 -11.22 -16.95
N GLY A 253 21.70 -11.06 -16.08
CA GLY A 253 21.08 -12.15 -15.34
C GLY A 253 21.87 -12.54 -14.08
N ILE A 254 22.84 -11.74 -13.67
CA ILE A 254 23.68 -11.96 -12.49
C ILE A 254 23.62 -10.72 -11.60
N VAL A 255 23.70 -10.93 -10.28
CA VAL A 255 23.94 -9.83 -9.32
C VAL A 255 25.36 -9.97 -8.80
N SER A 256 26.22 -9.02 -9.16
CA SER A 256 27.60 -8.93 -8.69
C SER A 256 27.74 -8.13 -7.38
N VAL A 257 28.88 -8.28 -6.69
CA VAL A 257 29.22 -7.46 -5.51
C VAL A 257 29.24 -5.97 -5.85
N GLY A 258 29.72 -5.58 -7.04
CA GLY A 258 29.72 -4.18 -7.46
C GLY A 258 28.33 -3.61 -7.74
N GLU A 259 27.40 -4.45 -8.20
CA GLU A 259 26.01 -4.06 -8.43
C GLU A 259 25.22 -3.96 -7.14
N ILE A 260 25.35 -4.93 -6.24
CA ILE A 260 24.66 -4.85 -4.95
C ILE A 260 25.16 -3.66 -4.13
N ASP A 261 26.47 -3.35 -4.19
CA ASP A 261 27.06 -2.20 -3.51
C ASP A 261 26.40 -0.89 -3.94
N ARG A 262 26.36 -0.64 -5.26
CA ARG A 262 25.73 0.55 -5.80
C ARG A 262 24.22 0.58 -5.53
N TYR A 263 23.54 -0.56 -5.69
CA TYR A 263 22.10 -0.67 -5.45
C TYR A 263 21.75 -0.29 -4.00
N LEU A 264 22.47 -0.88 -3.05
CA LEU A 264 22.30 -0.63 -1.63
C LEU A 264 22.62 0.83 -1.28
N GLU A 265 23.74 1.37 -1.79
CA GLU A 265 24.09 2.78 -1.59
C GLU A 265 22.98 3.72 -2.08
N ASP A 266 22.49 3.53 -3.30
CA ASP A 266 21.45 4.38 -3.89
C ASP A 266 20.11 4.29 -3.13
N HIS A 267 19.64 3.07 -2.83
CA HIS A 267 18.29 2.87 -2.29
C HIS A 267 18.22 3.06 -0.78
N VAL A 268 19.18 2.49 -0.03
CA VAL A 268 19.21 2.61 1.43
C VAL A 268 19.46 4.06 1.83
N THR A 269 20.42 4.75 1.20
CA THR A 269 20.70 6.16 1.54
C THR A 269 19.51 7.06 1.22
N SER A 270 18.84 6.85 0.08
CA SER A 270 17.67 7.64 -0.33
C SER A 270 16.49 7.42 0.62
N GLU A 271 16.20 6.18 1.01
CA GLU A 271 15.05 5.87 1.86
C GLU A 271 15.33 6.10 3.35
N ALA A 272 16.59 6.00 3.77
CA ALA A 272 17.01 6.37 5.11
C ALA A 272 17.03 7.89 5.33
N ALA A 273 16.89 8.72 4.29
CA ALA A 273 16.86 10.18 4.44
C ALA A 273 15.69 10.63 5.35
N PRO A 274 15.86 11.67 6.18
CA PRO A 274 17.02 12.54 6.33
C PRO A 274 18.14 12.01 7.25
N GLN A 275 18.06 10.77 7.72
CA GLN A 275 19.13 10.15 8.52
C GLN A 275 20.18 9.54 7.60
N THR A 276 21.39 9.39 8.12
CA THR A 276 22.50 8.77 7.41
C THR A 276 22.52 7.28 7.73
N GLN A 277 22.26 6.46 6.72
CA GLN A 277 22.56 5.04 6.72
C GLN A 277 23.12 4.71 5.34
N VAL A 278 24.43 4.58 5.25
CA VAL A 278 25.16 4.28 4.02
C VAL A 278 25.75 2.88 4.17
N PRO A 279 25.22 1.87 3.43
CA PRO A 279 25.78 0.52 3.47
C PRO A 279 27.26 0.49 3.09
N MET A 280 27.97 -0.52 3.59
CA MET A 280 29.38 -0.72 3.27
C MET A 280 29.61 -2.11 2.69
N VAL A 281 30.15 -2.18 1.47
CA VAL A 281 30.47 -3.45 0.81
C VAL A 281 31.96 -3.56 0.49
N LEU A 282 32.60 -4.53 1.13
CA LEU A 282 34.00 -4.90 0.92
C LEU A 282 34.09 -6.26 0.23
N GLY A 283 35.05 -6.41 -0.68
CA GLY A 283 35.30 -7.65 -1.44
C GLY A 283 35.55 -7.38 -2.92
N ASN A 284 35.82 -8.44 -3.69
CA ASN A 284 36.00 -8.34 -5.14
C ASN A 284 34.68 -7.95 -5.84
N LYS A 285 34.67 -6.79 -6.52
CA LYS A 285 33.46 -6.22 -7.15
C LYS A 285 32.90 -7.06 -8.30
N THR A 286 33.70 -7.93 -8.92
CA THR A 286 33.23 -8.81 -10.02
C THR A 286 32.63 -10.11 -9.52
N GLU A 287 32.66 -10.36 -8.21
CA GLU A 287 32.24 -11.62 -7.65
C GLU A 287 30.71 -11.75 -7.69
N GLN A 288 30.21 -12.94 -8.05
CA GLN A 288 28.78 -13.22 -8.12
C GLN A 288 28.20 -13.48 -6.73
N LEU A 289 27.01 -12.92 -6.48
CA LEU A 289 26.21 -13.13 -5.28
C LEU A 289 24.90 -13.87 -5.54
N ALA A 290 24.25 -13.62 -6.69
CA ALA A 290 23.00 -14.27 -7.07
C ALA A 290 22.83 -14.40 -8.60
N THR A 291 21.87 -15.22 -9.02
CA THR A 291 21.41 -15.32 -10.41
C THR A 291 19.98 -14.78 -10.48
N VAL A 292 19.63 -14.06 -11.54
CA VAL A 292 18.32 -13.43 -11.67
C VAL A 292 17.32 -14.36 -12.34
N ASN A 293 16.19 -14.60 -11.69
CA ASN A 293 15.04 -15.24 -12.32
C ASN A 293 14.12 -14.16 -12.93
N GLU A 294 14.05 -14.11 -14.26
CA GLU A 294 13.26 -13.08 -14.95
C GLU A 294 11.78 -13.06 -14.57
N SER A 295 11.18 -14.22 -14.30
CA SER A 295 9.76 -14.31 -13.95
C SER A 295 9.52 -13.70 -12.57
N LEU A 296 10.34 -14.07 -11.59
CA LEU A 296 10.25 -13.51 -10.24
C LEU A 296 10.60 -12.01 -10.22
N LEU A 297 11.58 -11.58 -11.01
CA LEU A 297 11.93 -10.16 -11.13
C LEU A 297 10.77 -9.35 -11.73
N LYS A 298 10.07 -9.88 -12.74
CA LYS A 298 8.88 -9.25 -13.32
C LYS A 298 7.74 -9.15 -12.29
N GLU A 299 7.54 -10.19 -11.50
CA GLU A 299 6.55 -10.20 -10.42
C GLU A 299 6.90 -9.19 -9.32
N LEU A 300 8.15 -9.17 -8.86
CA LEU A 300 8.66 -8.21 -7.88
C LEU A 300 8.52 -6.76 -8.38
N LYS A 301 8.85 -6.50 -9.66
CA LYS A 301 8.65 -5.19 -10.29
C LYS A 301 7.16 -4.82 -10.39
N LYS A 302 6.27 -5.79 -10.65
CA LYS A 302 4.82 -5.58 -10.68
C LYS A 302 4.25 -5.28 -9.29
N ILE A 303 4.71 -5.98 -8.25
CA ILE A 303 4.35 -5.72 -6.86
C ILE A 303 4.79 -4.31 -6.47
N LYS A 304 6.03 -3.92 -6.80
CA LYS A 304 6.51 -2.54 -6.57
C LYS A 304 5.72 -1.49 -7.36
N ALA A 305 5.38 -1.77 -8.63
CA ALA A 305 4.58 -0.87 -9.47
C ALA A 305 3.13 -0.72 -8.99
N SER A 306 2.59 -1.69 -8.23
CA SER A 306 1.25 -1.61 -7.63
C SER A 306 1.15 -0.58 -6.49
N GLY A 307 2.27 0.06 -6.12
CA GLY A 307 2.23 1.43 -5.60
C GLY A 307 1.60 1.59 -4.22
N GLN A 308 1.90 0.71 -3.28
CA GLN A 308 1.72 1.01 -1.86
C GLN A 308 3.09 1.13 -1.20
N VAL A 309 3.82 2.20 -1.50
CA VAL A 309 4.85 2.68 -0.57
C VAL A 309 4.11 3.18 0.66
N ILE A 310 3.99 2.31 1.66
CA ILE A 310 3.46 2.67 2.97
C ILE A 310 4.54 3.54 3.60
N PHE A 311 4.30 4.82 3.80
CA PHE A 311 5.24 5.64 4.58
C PHE A 311 4.84 5.54 6.06
N ALA A 312 5.51 4.65 6.79
CA ALA A 312 5.26 4.33 8.19
C ALA A 312 6.38 4.84 9.11
N ALA A 313 6.13 4.79 10.42
CA ALA A 313 7.11 5.17 11.43
C ALA A 313 8.34 4.23 11.37
N THR A 314 9.51 4.80 11.65
CA THR A 314 10.81 4.12 11.68
C THR A 314 11.37 4.13 13.09
N GLU A 315 11.94 3.01 13.52
CA GLU A 315 12.68 2.90 14.78
C GLU A 315 14.17 2.65 14.51
N GLY A 316 15.03 3.23 15.37
CA GLY A 316 16.47 3.04 15.32
C GLY A 316 16.90 1.97 16.32
N ARG A 317 17.63 0.94 15.86
CA ARG A 317 18.00 -0.21 16.69
C ARG A 317 18.93 0.20 17.84
N GLY A 318 18.39 0.36 19.06
CA GLY A 318 19.18 0.63 20.29
C GLY A 318 19.74 2.05 20.39
N PHE A 319 19.41 2.89 19.42
CA PHE A 319 19.90 4.26 19.29
C PHE A 319 19.19 5.24 20.24
N GLU A 320 17.89 5.07 20.44
CA GLU A 320 17.08 5.99 21.25
C GLU A 320 17.62 6.09 22.68
N ASP A 321 17.94 4.97 23.33
CA ASP A 321 18.45 4.95 24.70
C ASP A 321 19.83 5.60 24.86
N VAL A 322 20.70 5.43 23.86
CA VAL A 322 22.04 6.02 23.86
C VAL A 322 21.97 7.54 23.77
N GLU A 323 21.04 8.07 22.98
CA GLU A 323 20.84 9.51 22.86
C GLU A 323 20.05 10.08 24.04
N LEU A 324 19.01 9.39 24.53
CA LEU A 324 18.23 9.82 25.69
C LEU A 324 19.06 9.86 26.97
N ALA A 325 20.07 9.00 27.12
CA ALA A 325 21.00 9.02 28.25
C ALA A 325 21.86 10.30 28.33
N LYS A 326 21.95 11.08 27.24
CA LYS A 326 22.69 12.35 27.19
C LYS A 326 21.86 13.56 27.64
N LEU A 327 20.55 13.38 27.82
CA LEU A 327 19.59 14.46 28.07
C LEU A 327 19.28 14.62 29.56
N ASP A 328 18.80 15.80 29.93
CA ASP A 328 18.21 15.99 31.25
C ASP A 328 16.82 15.34 31.37
N SER A 329 16.38 15.12 32.61
CA SER A 329 15.13 14.40 32.89
C SER A 329 13.89 15.07 32.28
N ASN A 330 13.88 16.40 32.11
CA ASN A 330 12.75 17.12 31.52
C ASN A 330 12.67 16.89 30.01
N SER A 331 13.80 16.90 29.31
CA SER A 331 13.86 16.59 27.87
C SER A 331 13.48 15.14 27.58
N VAL A 332 13.94 14.19 28.42
CA VAL A 332 13.51 12.79 28.34
C VAL A 332 11.99 12.66 28.52
N MET A 333 11.42 13.33 29.53
CA MET A 333 9.96 13.34 29.74
C MET A 333 9.19 13.90 28.54
N LYS A 334 9.67 15.01 27.95
CA LYS A 334 9.06 15.60 26.75
C LYS A 334 9.12 14.67 25.54
N TYR A 335 10.23 13.94 25.37
CA TYR A 335 10.37 12.97 24.29
C TYR A 335 9.36 11.82 24.43
N TYR A 336 9.17 11.28 25.64
CA TYR A 336 8.12 10.28 25.87
C TYR A 336 6.71 10.85 25.71
N ALA A 337 6.47 12.11 26.10
CA ALA A 337 5.20 12.78 25.85
C ALA A 337 4.96 12.99 24.33
N PHE A 338 5.99 13.28 23.55
CA PHE A 338 5.95 13.31 22.09
C PHE A 338 5.55 11.95 21.50
N LYS A 339 6.20 10.85 21.90
CA LYS A 339 5.85 9.49 21.43
C LYS A 339 4.40 9.14 21.77
N LYS A 340 3.97 9.43 23.00
CA LYS A 340 2.58 9.23 23.43
C LYS A 340 1.61 10.07 22.58
N ALA A 341 1.94 11.34 22.33
CA ALA A 341 1.10 12.23 21.54
C ALA A 341 0.95 11.79 20.08
N LEU A 342 2.01 11.19 19.50
CA LEU A 342 1.97 10.60 18.17
C LEU A 342 0.98 9.43 18.09
N VAL A 343 1.07 8.49 19.02
CA VAL A 343 0.19 7.32 19.08
C VAL A 343 -1.27 7.73 19.28
N GLU A 344 -1.52 8.71 20.13
CA GLU A 344 -2.85 9.26 20.40
C GLU A 344 -3.32 10.26 19.33
N LYS A 345 -2.54 10.48 18.25
CA LYS A 345 -2.84 11.37 17.12
C LYS A 345 -3.21 12.81 17.50
N ARG A 346 -2.72 13.31 18.64
CA ARG A 346 -2.87 14.73 19.04
C ARG A 346 -1.83 15.58 18.35
N PHE A 347 -2.00 15.82 17.05
CA PHE A 347 -0.98 16.51 16.26
C PHE A 347 -0.85 18.00 16.61
N PHE A 348 -1.98 18.71 16.69
CA PHE A 348 -1.99 20.18 16.79
C PHE A 348 -2.71 20.74 18.01
N LYS A 349 -3.48 19.92 18.74
CA LYS A 349 -4.29 20.36 19.88
C LYS A 349 -4.29 19.30 21.00
N PRO A 350 -4.37 19.74 22.27
CA PRO A 350 -4.25 21.13 22.74
C PRO A 350 -2.85 21.73 22.50
N GLU A 351 -2.74 23.06 22.42
CA GLU A 351 -1.52 23.76 21.95
C GLU A 351 -0.27 23.51 22.81
N ASN A 352 -0.44 23.07 24.07
CA ASN A 352 0.61 22.80 25.04
C ASN A 352 0.79 21.30 25.37
N ASP A 353 0.01 20.42 24.74
CA ASP A 353 0.10 18.95 24.91
C ASP A 353 -0.31 18.29 23.57
N CYS A 354 0.56 18.48 22.58
CA CYS A 354 0.41 17.92 21.25
C CYS A 354 1.79 17.63 20.64
N VAL A 355 1.80 16.84 19.56
CA VAL A 355 3.02 16.47 18.85
C VAL A 355 3.78 17.70 18.38
N GLU A 356 3.09 18.70 17.83
CA GLU A 356 3.72 19.94 17.35
C GLU A 356 4.43 20.70 18.48
N TYR A 357 3.83 20.78 19.66
CA TYR A 357 4.41 21.43 20.84
C TYR A 357 5.69 20.72 21.29
N TYR A 358 5.62 19.41 21.48
CA TYR A 358 6.79 18.65 21.93
C TYR A 358 7.89 18.63 20.88
N TYR A 359 7.54 18.43 19.60
CA TYR A 359 8.50 18.47 18.50
C TYR A 359 9.21 19.83 18.43
N ALA A 360 8.48 20.95 18.50
CA ALA A 360 9.07 22.28 18.47
C ALA A 360 9.99 22.56 19.67
N SER A 361 9.62 22.09 20.87
CA SER A 361 10.49 22.21 22.05
C SER A 361 11.79 21.42 21.87
N LEU A 362 11.69 20.15 21.45
CA LEU A 362 12.82 19.22 21.35
C LEU A 362 13.73 19.54 20.15
N SER A 363 13.21 20.13 19.08
CA SER A 363 13.97 20.51 17.88
C SER A 363 15.03 21.58 18.13
N ASN A 364 14.92 22.33 19.23
CA ASN A 364 15.88 23.38 19.59
C ASN A 364 17.02 22.88 20.48
N GLU A 365 17.00 21.60 20.88
CA GLU A 365 18.01 20.99 21.76
C GLU A 365 19.13 20.37 20.91
N SER A 366 20.34 20.90 21.03
CA SER A 366 21.50 20.48 20.21
C SER A 366 21.88 19.01 20.41
N GLU A 367 21.64 18.49 21.60
CA GLU A 367 21.89 17.13 22.05
C GLU A 367 20.98 16.12 21.35
N LEU A 368 19.83 16.57 20.83
CA LEU A 368 18.86 15.75 20.10
C LEU A 368 19.08 15.72 18.59
N THR A 369 20.15 16.33 18.06
CA THR A 369 20.38 16.43 16.60
C THR A 369 20.28 15.08 15.88
N GLN A 370 20.79 14.01 16.49
CA GLN A 370 20.72 12.67 15.91
C GLN A 370 19.31 12.05 16.01
N LEU A 371 18.55 12.32 17.09
CA LEU A 371 17.15 11.87 17.26
C LEU A 371 16.14 12.68 16.44
N LEU A 372 16.47 13.93 16.10
CA LEU A 372 15.54 14.87 15.48
C LEU A 372 15.02 14.37 14.14
N GLY A 373 15.83 13.67 13.34
CA GLY A 373 15.35 13.13 12.08
C GLY A 373 14.40 11.94 12.23
N PHE A 374 14.55 11.12 13.29
CA PHE A 374 13.57 10.07 13.62
C PHE A 374 12.24 10.69 14.04
N MET A 375 12.29 11.66 14.95
CA MET A 375 11.10 12.40 15.36
C MET A 375 10.40 13.05 14.17
N LYS A 376 11.17 13.71 13.28
CA LYS A 376 10.66 14.36 12.08
C LYS A 376 9.95 13.36 11.16
N ARG A 377 10.56 12.19 10.91
CA ARG A 377 9.96 11.15 10.07
C ARG A 377 8.73 10.52 10.70
N ASN A 378 8.80 10.13 11.97
CA ASN A 378 7.69 9.49 12.67
C ASN A 378 6.49 10.45 12.77
N TYR A 379 6.77 11.74 12.96
CA TYR A 379 5.73 12.75 12.90
C TYR A 379 5.14 12.92 11.49
N ALA A 380 5.97 13.04 10.46
CA ALA A 380 5.49 13.11 9.08
C ALA A 380 4.68 11.86 8.68
N ALA A 381 5.07 10.68 9.16
CA ALA A 381 4.40 9.41 8.89
C ALA A 381 3.03 9.38 9.57
N ALA A 382 2.96 9.72 10.86
CA ALA A 382 1.71 9.78 11.60
C ALA A 382 0.73 10.80 11.00
N LEU A 383 1.22 11.94 10.50
CA LEU A 383 0.40 12.97 9.85
C LEU A 383 -0.24 12.52 8.52
N GLN A 384 0.37 11.57 7.80
CA GLN A 384 -0.13 11.15 6.48
C GLN A 384 -0.86 9.80 6.50
N ASP A 385 -0.71 9.04 7.58
CA ASP A 385 -1.29 7.69 7.76
C ASP A 385 -2.81 7.65 7.51
N ASP A 386 -3.59 8.47 8.22
CA ASP A 386 -5.06 8.44 8.09
C ASP A 386 -5.53 8.75 6.66
N ALA A 387 -4.87 9.71 6.00
CA ALA A 387 -5.15 10.07 4.62
C ALA A 387 -4.81 8.92 3.67
N GLN A 388 -3.67 8.24 3.87
CA GLN A 388 -3.28 7.06 3.09
C GLN A 388 -4.28 5.91 3.27
N GLN A 389 -4.76 5.66 4.49
CA GLN A 389 -5.75 4.63 4.75
C GLN A 389 -7.10 4.94 4.08
N ALA A 390 -7.54 6.21 4.11
CA ALA A 390 -8.74 6.65 3.39
C ALA A 390 -8.60 6.44 1.87
N ILE A 391 -7.45 6.82 1.30
CA ILE A 391 -7.11 6.56 -0.10
C ILE A 391 -7.21 5.06 -0.40
N ASN A 392 -6.60 4.21 0.43
CA ASN A 392 -6.59 2.76 0.23
C ASN A 392 -8.02 2.18 0.23
N ARG A 393 -8.88 2.63 1.15
CA ARG A 393 -10.30 2.24 1.16
C ARG A 393 -11.01 2.67 -0.12
N TYR A 394 -10.80 3.90 -0.57
CA TYR A 394 -11.38 4.41 -1.82
C TYR A 394 -10.92 3.64 -3.07
N MET A 395 -9.63 3.30 -3.13
CA MET A 395 -9.02 2.52 -4.22
C MET A 395 -9.50 1.06 -4.23
N LYS A 396 -9.85 0.49 -3.07
CA LYS A 396 -10.51 -0.81 -2.96
C LYS A 396 -12.03 -0.74 -3.21
N ALA A 397 -12.54 0.45 -3.55
CA ALA A 397 -13.96 0.72 -3.67
C ALA A 397 -14.75 0.25 -2.44
N ASP A 398 -14.17 0.50 -1.25
CA ASP A 398 -14.72 0.06 0.02
C ASP A 398 -16.16 0.56 0.18
N VAL A 399 -17.04 -0.41 0.40
CA VAL A 399 -18.48 -0.24 0.39
C VAL A 399 -18.93 0.67 1.55
N HIS A 400 -18.28 0.57 2.70
CA HIS A 400 -18.59 1.43 3.85
C HIS A 400 -18.14 2.88 3.58
N GLU A 401 -16.91 3.08 3.10
CA GLU A 401 -16.33 4.40 2.82
C GLU A 401 -17.14 5.18 1.78
N LEU A 402 -17.56 4.52 0.70
CA LEU A 402 -18.37 5.13 -0.35
C LEU A 402 -19.78 5.51 0.14
N SER A 403 -20.30 4.79 1.15
CA SER A 403 -21.66 4.96 1.69
C SER A 403 -21.78 6.05 2.75
N LEU A 404 -20.66 6.58 3.24
CA LEU A 404 -20.66 7.61 4.26
C LEU A 404 -21.51 8.81 3.83
N SER A 405 -22.32 9.31 4.77
CA SER A 405 -23.07 10.54 4.57
C SER A 405 -22.13 11.69 4.24
N GLN A 406 -22.65 12.68 3.51
CA GLN A 406 -21.93 13.90 3.15
C GLN A 406 -21.26 14.56 4.37
N LYS A 407 -22.01 14.69 5.48
CA LYS A 407 -21.51 15.22 6.75
C LYS A 407 -20.35 14.40 7.30
N ASN A 408 -20.45 13.07 7.26
CA ASN A 408 -19.40 12.18 7.75
C ASN A 408 -18.15 12.25 6.87
N LYS A 409 -18.30 12.31 5.53
CA LYS A 409 -17.17 12.49 4.60
C LYS A 409 -16.41 13.78 4.89
N ILE A 410 -17.10 14.91 5.07
CA ILE A 410 -16.47 16.19 5.41
C ILE A 410 -15.73 16.10 6.75
N ASN A 411 -16.40 15.57 7.78
CA ASN A 411 -15.81 15.45 9.11
C ASN A 411 -14.56 14.56 9.09
N ASN A 412 -14.61 13.45 8.36
CA ASN A 412 -13.53 12.47 8.30
C ASN A 412 -12.32 12.98 7.51
N TYR A 413 -12.47 13.86 6.52
CA TYR A 413 -11.37 14.23 5.61
C TYR A 413 -10.91 15.69 5.71
N SER A 414 -11.70 16.58 6.32
CA SER A 414 -11.42 18.03 6.39
C SER A 414 -10.09 18.40 7.03
N HIS A 415 -9.53 17.52 7.86
CA HIS A 415 -8.27 17.75 8.55
C HIS A 415 -7.03 17.29 7.76
N PHE A 416 -7.20 16.43 6.75
CA PHE A 416 -6.09 15.88 5.97
C PHE A 416 -5.22 16.93 5.26
N PRO A 417 -5.76 17.98 4.61
CA PRO A 417 -4.92 18.95 3.92
C PRO A 417 -3.88 19.61 4.83
N ARG A 418 -4.29 19.99 6.06
CA ARG A 418 -3.38 20.57 7.05
C ARG A 418 -2.29 19.58 7.46
N GLN A 419 -2.66 18.32 7.72
CA GLN A 419 -1.72 17.29 8.14
C GLN A 419 -0.72 16.94 7.03
N LEU A 420 -1.21 16.71 5.80
CA LEU A 420 -0.39 16.39 4.63
C LEU A 420 0.56 17.54 4.26
N THR A 421 0.08 18.78 4.32
CA THR A 421 0.94 19.96 4.12
C THR A 421 2.01 20.04 5.21
N ARG A 422 1.66 19.77 6.48
CA ARG A 422 2.65 19.74 7.57
C ARG A 422 3.68 18.62 7.35
N ALA A 423 3.25 17.42 6.96
CA ALA A 423 4.15 16.30 6.65
C ALA A 423 5.11 16.65 5.51
N ALA A 424 4.63 17.25 4.42
CA ALA A 424 5.46 17.71 3.32
C ALA A 424 6.50 18.75 3.80
N ASN A 425 6.07 19.74 4.58
CA ASN A 425 6.97 20.76 5.11
C ASN A 425 8.01 20.20 6.09
N LEU A 426 7.63 19.21 6.92
CA LEU A 426 8.56 18.51 7.79
C LEU A 426 9.64 17.85 6.96
N LEU A 427 9.27 17.03 5.95
CA LEU A 427 10.22 16.29 5.12
C LEU A 427 11.12 17.22 4.28
N GLY A 428 10.56 18.30 3.73
CA GLY A 428 11.24 19.31 2.94
C GLY A 428 11.13 19.06 1.42
N GLN A 429 11.35 20.10 0.62
CA GLN A 429 11.10 20.09 -0.84
C GLN A 429 11.93 19.08 -1.63
N ASN A 430 13.11 18.72 -1.12
CA ASN A 430 14.01 17.75 -1.76
C ASN A 430 13.63 16.30 -1.44
N HIS A 431 12.70 16.05 -0.52
CA HIS A 431 12.28 14.70 -0.17
C HIS A 431 11.36 14.12 -1.26
N TYR A 432 11.56 12.85 -1.63
CA TYR A 432 10.82 12.21 -2.72
C TYR A 432 9.29 12.26 -2.54
N LEU A 433 8.79 12.11 -1.32
CA LEU A 433 7.35 12.23 -1.00
C LEU A 433 6.77 13.65 -1.00
N TYR A 434 7.59 14.71 -1.06
CA TYR A 434 7.10 16.08 -0.93
C TYR A 434 5.98 16.39 -1.94
N ARG A 435 6.23 16.06 -3.21
CA ARG A 435 5.26 16.30 -4.29
C ARG A 435 3.98 15.48 -4.11
N THR A 436 4.10 14.19 -3.78
CA THR A 436 2.95 13.31 -3.54
C THR A 436 2.09 13.78 -2.36
N LEU A 437 2.70 14.24 -1.26
CA LEU A 437 1.96 14.77 -0.11
C LEU A 437 1.24 16.09 -0.45
N ARG A 438 1.87 16.97 -1.25
CA ARG A 438 1.23 18.18 -1.78
C ARG A 438 0.06 17.84 -2.71
N ALA A 439 0.23 16.85 -3.58
CA ALA A 439 -0.83 16.36 -4.46
C ALA A 439 -2.04 15.85 -3.67
N ARG A 440 -1.80 14.99 -2.66
CA ARG A 440 -2.87 14.49 -1.77
C ARG A 440 -3.56 15.60 -0.99
N SER A 441 -2.79 16.59 -0.50
CA SER A 441 -3.36 17.75 0.17
C SER A 441 -4.34 18.48 -0.73
N ALA A 442 -3.92 18.83 -1.95
CA ALA A 442 -4.77 19.50 -2.92
C ALA A 442 -6.01 18.65 -3.32
N TYR A 443 -5.85 17.34 -3.45
CA TYR A 443 -6.98 16.43 -3.69
C TYR A 443 -8.01 16.51 -2.56
N PHE A 444 -7.59 16.40 -1.29
CA PHE A 444 -8.51 16.46 -0.15
C PHE A 444 -9.10 17.86 0.11
N GLU A 445 -8.51 18.93 -0.45
CA GLU A 445 -9.16 20.24 -0.51
C GLU A 445 -10.29 20.30 -1.55
N GLY A 446 -10.13 19.61 -2.69
CA GLY A 446 -11.14 19.51 -3.73
C GLY A 446 -12.26 18.53 -3.41
N PHE A 447 -11.95 17.43 -2.73
CA PHE A 447 -12.88 16.33 -2.43
C PHE A 447 -14.23 16.77 -1.80
N PRO A 448 -14.27 17.54 -0.70
CA PRO A 448 -15.53 17.95 -0.08
C PRO A 448 -16.35 18.92 -0.94
N LEU A 449 -15.76 19.55 -1.95
CA LEU A 449 -16.50 20.45 -2.85
C LEU A 449 -17.40 19.67 -3.82
N ILE A 450 -17.11 18.39 -4.07
CA ILE A 450 -17.92 17.51 -4.93
C ILE A 450 -18.76 16.55 -4.10
N TYR A 451 -18.16 15.98 -3.06
CA TYR A 451 -18.78 14.90 -2.28
C TYR A 451 -19.33 15.38 -0.93
N GLY A 452 -19.23 16.69 -0.66
CA GLY A 452 -19.52 17.32 0.64
C GLY A 452 -20.50 18.50 0.59
N GLY A 453 -21.09 18.89 -0.55
CA GLY A 453 -21.95 20.09 -0.64
C GLY A 453 -23.12 20.00 -1.64
N GLU A 454 -23.88 21.10 -1.76
CA GLU A 454 -24.81 21.30 -2.86
C GLU A 454 -24.04 21.32 -4.19
N PHE A 455 -24.53 20.57 -5.17
CA PHE A 455 -23.84 20.41 -6.44
C PHE A 455 -24.06 21.61 -7.37
N THR A 456 -23.34 22.71 -7.11
CA THR A 456 -23.43 23.94 -7.90
C THR A 456 -22.27 24.06 -8.89
N GLN A 457 -22.50 24.77 -10.00
CA GLN A 457 -21.46 25.02 -11.02
C GLN A 457 -20.23 25.75 -10.44
N GLU A 458 -20.40 26.59 -9.42
CA GLU A 458 -19.29 27.25 -8.74
C GLU A 458 -18.44 26.27 -7.93
N MET A 459 -19.09 25.34 -7.21
CA MET A 459 -18.37 24.31 -6.45
C MET A 459 -17.63 23.34 -7.38
N ILE A 460 -18.21 22.98 -8.52
CA ILE A 460 -17.56 22.17 -9.55
C ILE A 460 -16.28 22.84 -10.06
N LYS A 461 -16.34 24.14 -10.38
CA LYS A 461 -15.15 24.90 -10.82
C LYS A 461 -14.05 24.92 -9.77
N ARG A 462 -14.41 25.19 -8.50
CA ARG A 462 -13.44 25.20 -7.40
C ARG A 462 -12.81 23.83 -7.16
N ALA A 463 -13.57 22.75 -7.29
CA ALA A 463 -13.04 21.40 -7.19
C ALA A 463 -12.08 21.07 -8.34
N ALA A 464 -12.42 21.45 -9.58
CA ALA A 464 -11.56 21.26 -10.75
C ALA A 464 -10.20 21.95 -10.57
N VAL A 465 -10.19 23.18 -10.05
CA VAL A 465 -8.94 23.90 -9.74
C VAL A 465 -8.07 23.11 -8.77
N LYS A 466 -8.67 22.51 -7.73
CA LYS A 466 -7.94 21.73 -6.72
C LYS A 466 -7.43 20.39 -7.23
N PHE A 467 -8.18 19.70 -8.08
CA PHE A 467 -7.69 18.50 -8.74
C PHE A 467 -6.61 18.82 -9.77
N GLN A 468 -6.71 19.94 -10.48
CA GLN A 468 -5.64 20.39 -11.38
C GLN A 468 -4.36 20.75 -10.61
N GLU A 469 -4.49 21.39 -9.45
CA GLU A 469 -3.37 21.63 -8.53
C GLU A 469 -2.75 20.29 -8.08
N SER A 470 -3.57 19.31 -7.70
CA SER A 470 -3.12 17.96 -7.33
C SER A 470 -2.32 17.30 -8.45
N ILE A 471 -2.84 17.32 -9.69
CA ILE A 471 -2.20 16.78 -10.89
C ILE A 471 -0.90 17.53 -11.23
N SER A 472 -0.82 18.83 -10.95
CA SER A 472 0.43 19.59 -11.17
C SER A 472 1.57 19.12 -10.26
N TRP A 473 1.24 18.66 -9.06
CA TRP A 473 2.21 18.11 -8.11
C TRP A 473 2.58 16.68 -8.48
N ASP A 474 1.57 15.86 -8.81
CA ASP A 474 1.70 14.45 -9.16
C ASP A 474 0.78 14.12 -10.37
N PRO A 475 1.32 14.10 -11.60
CA PRO A 475 0.54 13.89 -12.82
C PRO A 475 -0.15 12.53 -12.92
N ASP A 476 0.33 11.55 -12.15
CA ASP A 476 -0.10 10.15 -12.21
C ASP A 476 -1.05 9.79 -11.06
N MET A 477 -1.42 10.76 -10.21
CA MET A 477 -2.31 10.58 -9.06
C MET A 477 -3.73 10.11 -9.48
N PRO A 478 -4.09 8.82 -9.28
CA PRO A 478 -5.30 8.24 -9.86
C PRO A 478 -6.59 8.89 -9.33
N LEU A 479 -6.62 9.25 -8.05
CA LEU A 479 -7.79 9.85 -7.41
C LEU A 479 -8.12 11.25 -7.95
N ALA A 480 -7.11 12.07 -8.26
CA ALA A 480 -7.32 13.40 -8.82
C ALA A 480 -7.77 13.31 -10.28
N LEU A 481 -7.19 12.38 -11.05
CA LEU A 481 -7.62 12.06 -12.41
C LEU A 481 -9.07 11.57 -12.44
N PHE A 482 -9.45 10.66 -11.55
CA PHE A 482 -10.83 10.22 -11.39
C PHE A 482 -11.77 11.37 -10.98
N GLY A 483 -11.31 12.26 -10.08
CA GLY A 483 -12.03 13.49 -9.75
C GLY A 483 -12.32 14.35 -10.98
N MET A 484 -11.34 14.51 -11.87
CA MET A 484 -11.49 15.24 -13.14
C MET A 484 -12.41 14.49 -14.12
N GLN A 485 -12.31 13.16 -14.25
CA GLN A 485 -13.24 12.35 -15.03
C GLN A 485 -14.68 12.63 -14.59
N TRP A 486 -14.92 12.59 -13.27
CA TRP A 486 -16.24 12.81 -12.70
C TRP A 486 -16.75 14.22 -12.99
N ILE A 487 -15.92 15.26 -12.82
CA ILE A 487 -16.30 16.66 -13.14
C ILE A 487 -16.65 16.83 -14.61
N HIS A 488 -15.79 16.36 -15.51
CA HIS A 488 -16.03 16.51 -16.94
C HIS A 488 -17.26 15.71 -17.38
N GLY A 489 -17.46 14.50 -16.86
CA GLY A 489 -18.60 13.65 -17.20
C GLY A 489 -19.93 14.17 -16.63
N PHE A 490 -20.05 14.23 -15.31
CA PHE A 490 -21.30 14.56 -14.62
C PHE A 490 -21.51 16.07 -14.40
N GLY A 491 -20.43 16.83 -14.21
CA GLY A 491 -20.52 18.26 -13.92
C GLY A 491 -20.71 19.14 -15.16
N TRP A 492 -19.99 18.83 -16.24
CA TRP A 492 -19.98 19.63 -17.48
C TRP A 492 -20.48 18.90 -18.73
N ALA A 493 -20.82 17.61 -18.64
CA ALA A 493 -21.28 16.80 -19.77
C ALA A 493 -20.29 16.77 -20.96
N GLN A 494 -18.98 16.75 -20.68
CA GLN A 494 -17.88 16.69 -21.65
C GLN A 494 -17.30 15.28 -21.73
N ALA A 495 -17.92 14.44 -22.55
CA ALA A 495 -17.58 13.02 -22.70
C ALA A 495 -16.10 12.77 -23.09
N ASP A 496 -15.58 13.50 -24.06
CA ASP A 496 -14.20 13.31 -24.56
C ASP A 496 -13.16 13.60 -23.48
N SER A 497 -13.38 14.66 -22.70
CA SER A 497 -12.50 15.01 -21.58
C SER A 497 -12.62 13.99 -20.45
N ALA A 498 -13.83 13.51 -20.16
CA ALA A 498 -14.02 12.45 -19.18
C ALA A 498 -13.28 11.16 -19.58
N GLU A 499 -13.35 10.77 -20.86
CA GLU A 499 -12.61 9.62 -21.40
C GLU A 499 -11.10 9.78 -21.27
N TYR A 500 -10.56 10.97 -21.57
CA TYR A 500 -9.13 11.25 -21.39
C TYR A 500 -8.66 11.03 -19.95
N TYR A 501 -9.41 11.56 -18.96
CA TYR A 501 -9.06 11.38 -17.56
C TYR A 501 -9.29 9.96 -17.06
N PHE A 502 -10.33 9.27 -17.55
CA PHE A 502 -10.56 7.84 -17.29
C PHE A 502 -9.36 7.00 -17.72
N GLN A 503 -8.90 7.18 -18.97
CA GLN A 503 -7.76 6.43 -19.51
C GLN A 503 -6.50 6.65 -18.68
N LYS A 504 -6.23 7.88 -18.25
CA LYS A 504 -5.10 8.17 -17.35
C LYS A 504 -5.24 7.54 -15.97
N ALA A 505 -6.44 7.55 -15.39
CA ALA A 505 -6.69 6.96 -14.08
C ALA A 505 -6.50 5.43 -14.11
N ILE A 506 -7.02 4.74 -15.13
CA ILE A 506 -6.97 3.28 -15.21
C ILE A 506 -5.57 2.75 -15.55
N ILE A 507 -4.78 3.48 -16.35
CA ILE A 507 -3.37 3.12 -16.62
C ILE A 507 -2.56 3.09 -15.31
N ASN A 508 -2.79 4.06 -14.44
CA ASN A 508 -2.11 4.15 -13.14
C ASN A 508 -2.74 3.27 -12.06
N SER A 509 -3.93 2.70 -12.29
CA SER A 509 -4.65 1.86 -11.32
C SER A 509 -5.59 0.86 -12.01
N PRO A 510 -5.06 -0.18 -12.68
CA PRO A 510 -5.83 -1.04 -13.57
C PRO A 510 -6.85 -1.96 -12.87
N THR A 511 -6.71 -2.15 -11.55
CA THR A 511 -7.62 -2.95 -10.74
C THR A 511 -8.70 -2.12 -10.05
N TRP A 512 -8.72 -0.80 -10.27
CA TRP A 512 -9.70 0.08 -9.64
C TRP A 512 -10.99 0.12 -10.45
N ILE A 513 -12.06 -0.47 -9.90
CA ILE A 513 -13.34 -0.64 -10.61
C ILE A 513 -14.14 0.66 -10.78
N LEU A 514 -13.95 1.63 -9.87
CA LEU A 514 -14.80 2.81 -9.77
C LEU A 514 -14.77 3.71 -11.02
N PRO A 515 -13.60 4.02 -11.64
CA PRO A 515 -13.54 4.74 -12.92
C PRO A 515 -14.34 4.07 -14.04
N CYS A 516 -14.31 2.73 -14.15
CA CYS A 516 -15.03 1.97 -15.18
C CYS A 516 -16.54 2.06 -14.99
N VAL A 517 -17.01 1.82 -13.77
CA VAL A 517 -18.43 1.93 -13.38
C VAL A 517 -18.97 3.32 -13.66
N ARG A 518 -18.21 4.38 -13.31
CA ARG A 518 -18.61 5.77 -13.57
C ARG A 518 -18.61 6.10 -15.06
N GLN A 519 -17.64 5.59 -15.82
CA GLN A 519 -17.61 5.80 -17.27
C GLN A 519 -18.81 5.15 -17.96
N SER A 520 -19.16 3.92 -17.57
CA SER A 520 -20.38 3.24 -18.03
C SER A 520 -21.62 4.11 -17.79
N GLN A 521 -21.75 4.68 -16.59
CA GLN A 521 -22.89 5.52 -16.20
C GLN A 521 -22.94 6.84 -16.98
N ILE A 522 -21.79 7.48 -17.23
CA ILE A 522 -21.72 8.70 -18.06
C ILE A 522 -22.29 8.41 -19.46
N TYR A 523 -21.85 7.33 -20.11
CA TYR A 523 -22.33 6.98 -21.44
C TYR A 523 -23.81 6.55 -21.47
N SER A 524 -24.30 5.78 -20.49
CA SER A 524 -25.70 5.35 -20.48
C SER A 524 -26.68 6.47 -20.13
N THR A 525 -26.38 7.24 -19.08
CA THR A 525 -27.36 8.18 -18.50
C THR A 525 -27.26 9.57 -19.11
N MET A 526 -26.05 10.04 -19.46
CA MET A 526 -25.89 11.40 -20.00
C MET A 526 -25.94 11.43 -21.54
N LEU A 527 -25.49 10.36 -22.21
CA LEU A 527 -25.31 10.34 -23.66
C LEU A 527 -26.23 9.35 -24.38
N SER A 528 -26.92 8.48 -23.64
CA SER A 528 -27.72 7.36 -24.19
C SER A 528 -26.94 6.48 -25.18
N ASP A 529 -25.62 6.40 -25.00
CA ASP A 529 -24.72 5.58 -25.83
C ASP A 529 -24.47 4.25 -25.14
N PHE A 530 -25.35 3.29 -25.44
CA PHE A 530 -25.31 1.97 -24.82
C PHE A 530 -24.19 1.08 -25.35
N VAL A 531 -23.57 1.42 -26.49
CA VAL A 531 -22.44 0.66 -27.04
C VAL A 531 -21.19 0.94 -26.22
N ASN A 532 -20.86 2.23 -26.03
CA ASN A 532 -19.72 2.61 -25.20
C ASN A 532 -19.99 2.30 -23.72
N SER A 533 -21.21 2.49 -23.22
CA SER A 533 -21.56 2.09 -21.86
C SER A 533 -21.27 0.61 -21.61
N LYS A 534 -21.71 -0.30 -22.51
CA LYS A 534 -21.47 -1.74 -22.39
C LYS A 534 -19.98 -2.09 -22.37
N LYS A 535 -19.16 -1.42 -23.20
CA LYS A 535 -17.69 -1.58 -23.21
C LYS A 535 -17.07 -1.34 -21.83
N TYR A 536 -17.44 -0.26 -21.14
CA TYR A 536 -16.89 0.03 -19.81
C TYR A 536 -17.48 -0.86 -18.71
N LEU A 537 -18.73 -1.30 -18.88
CA LEU A 537 -19.35 -2.27 -18.01
C LEU A 537 -18.65 -3.64 -18.10
N ASP A 538 -18.30 -4.08 -19.30
CA ASP A 538 -17.52 -5.31 -19.51
C ASP A 538 -16.13 -5.22 -18.88
N LEU A 539 -15.49 -4.05 -18.98
CA LEU A 539 -14.21 -3.80 -18.30
C LEU A 539 -14.36 -3.86 -16.78
N ALA A 540 -15.42 -3.29 -16.21
CA ALA A 540 -15.71 -3.40 -14.78
C ALA A 540 -15.95 -4.85 -14.36
N ALA A 541 -16.67 -5.64 -15.16
CA ALA A 541 -16.91 -7.07 -14.91
C ALA A 541 -15.61 -7.89 -14.92
N GLN A 542 -14.66 -7.55 -15.80
CA GLN A 542 -13.33 -8.19 -15.85
C GLN A 542 -12.49 -7.89 -14.60
N ILE A 543 -12.66 -6.71 -14.00
CA ILE A 543 -11.99 -6.33 -12.76
C ILE A 543 -12.63 -7.06 -11.57
N ASP A 544 -13.94 -6.87 -11.37
CA ASP A 544 -14.69 -7.51 -10.29
C ASP A 544 -16.20 -7.57 -10.61
N SER A 545 -16.63 -8.70 -11.17
CA SER A 545 -18.05 -9.01 -11.45
C SER A 545 -18.87 -9.36 -10.19
N THR A 546 -18.22 -9.51 -9.04
CA THR A 546 -18.89 -9.77 -7.76
C THR A 546 -19.17 -8.49 -6.98
N SER A 547 -18.60 -7.36 -7.43
CA SER A 547 -18.79 -6.07 -6.80
C SER A 547 -20.25 -5.61 -6.86
N PRO A 548 -20.85 -5.16 -5.74
CA PRO A 548 -22.15 -4.51 -5.76
C PRO A 548 -22.19 -3.26 -6.66
N LEU A 549 -21.06 -2.57 -6.85
CA LEU A 549 -20.95 -1.40 -7.73
C LEU A 549 -21.09 -1.78 -9.21
N TYR A 550 -20.59 -2.96 -9.59
CA TYR A 550 -20.79 -3.50 -10.93
C TYR A 550 -22.27 -3.81 -11.17
N TRP A 551 -22.91 -4.53 -10.25
CA TRP A 551 -24.35 -4.84 -10.35
C TRP A 551 -25.20 -3.57 -10.38
N GLU A 552 -24.84 -2.54 -9.61
CA GLU A 552 -25.53 -1.25 -9.65
C GLU A 552 -25.46 -0.61 -11.05
N ALA A 553 -24.26 -0.52 -11.64
CA ALA A 553 -24.11 0.02 -12.99
C ALA A 553 -24.79 -0.84 -14.07
N GLU A 554 -24.77 -2.17 -13.94
CA GLU A 554 -25.46 -3.08 -14.85
C GLU A 554 -26.99 -2.93 -14.77
N GLY A 555 -27.54 -2.83 -13.55
CA GLY A 555 -28.96 -2.55 -13.34
C GLY A 555 -29.37 -1.21 -13.93
N SER A 556 -28.57 -0.15 -13.70
CA SER A 556 -28.78 1.16 -14.32
C SER A 556 -28.69 1.11 -15.84
N TYR A 557 -27.72 0.39 -16.40
CA TYR A 557 -27.56 0.21 -17.84
C TYR A 557 -28.81 -0.39 -18.51
N TYR A 558 -29.43 -1.40 -17.89
CA TYR A 558 -30.69 -1.96 -18.38
C TYR A 558 -31.88 -1.01 -18.15
N PHE A 559 -31.90 -0.31 -17.01
CA PHE A 559 -32.95 0.65 -16.69
C PHE A 559 -33.02 1.78 -17.73
N GLU A 560 -31.88 2.37 -18.11
CA GLU A 560 -31.82 3.46 -19.11
C GLU A 560 -32.23 2.99 -20.52
N GLN A 561 -32.09 1.71 -20.83
CA GLN A 561 -32.60 1.09 -22.06
C GLN A 561 -34.10 0.73 -22.00
N MET A 562 -34.78 1.06 -20.90
CA MET A 562 -36.17 0.65 -20.62
C MET A 562 -36.35 -0.88 -20.53
N ARG A 563 -35.26 -1.63 -20.34
CA ARG A 563 -35.24 -3.10 -20.17
C ARG A 563 -35.49 -3.45 -18.71
N TYR A 564 -36.69 -3.12 -18.24
CA TYR A 564 -37.03 -3.16 -16.82
C TYR A 564 -37.01 -4.56 -16.22
N SER A 565 -37.29 -5.60 -17.00
CA SER A 565 -37.26 -6.99 -16.54
C SER A 565 -35.84 -7.42 -16.16
N GLU A 566 -34.85 -7.14 -16.99
CA GLU A 566 -33.45 -7.42 -16.66
C GLU A 566 -32.96 -6.55 -15.50
N ALA A 567 -33.28 -5.25 -15.50
CA ALA A 567 -32.90 -4.35 -14.42
C ALA A 567 -33.44 -4.80 -13.05
N GLU A 568 -34.69 -5.26 -12.99
CA GLU A 568 -35.33 -5.77 -11.77
C GLU A 568 -34.58 -6.97 -11.19
N VAL A 569 -34.17 -7.93 -12.03
CA VAL A 569 -33.41 -9.11 -11.57
C VAL A 569 -32.12 -8.68 -10.88
N ILE A 570 -31.40 -7.73 -11.46
CA ILE A 570 -30.15 -7.22 -10.92
C ILE A 570 -30.38 -6.47 -9.59
N PHE A 571 -31.36 -5.57 -9.51
CA PHE A 571 -31.64 -4.84 -8.27
C PHE A 571 -32.15 -5.75 -7.14
N LYS A 572 -32.96 -6.77 -7.45
CA LYS A 572 -33.36 -7.78 -6.46
C LYS A 572 -32.16 -8.58 -5.95
N LYS A 573 -31.26 -8.99 -6.85
CA LYS A 573 -30.00 -9.66 -6.47
C LYS A 573 -29.17 -8.80 -5.51
N ILE A 574 -29.06 -7.49 -5.74
CA ILE A 574 -28.37 -6.58 -4.81
C ILE A 574 -29.05 -6.64 -3.45
N ILE A 575 -30.37 -6.45 -3.38
CA ILE A 575 -31.14 -6.42 -2.13
C ILE A 575 -31.01 -7.74 -1.35
N GLU A 576 -31.06 -8.88 -2.01
CA GLU A 576 -30.94 -10.21 -1.40
C GLU A 576 -29.56 -10.49 -0.80
N ASN A 577 -28.51 -9.93 -1.40
CA ASN A 577 -27.13 -10.09 -0.94
C ASN A 577 -26.65 -8.94 -0.02
N ALA A 578 -27.51 -7.96 0.25
CA ALA A 578 -27.12 -6.69 0.86
C ALA A 578 -27.34 -6.64 2.39
N SER A 579 -26.79 -7.59 3.14
CA SER A 579 -26.58 -7.34 4.58
C SER A 579 -25.58 -6.20 4.83
N SER A 580 -24.88 -5.67 3.80
CA SER A 580 -23.91 -4.59 3.96
C SER A 580 -23.61 -3.71 2.72
N SER A 581 -24.42 -3.69 1.66
CA SER A 581 -24.07 -2.94 0.41
C SER A 581 -24.35 -1.42 0.46
N THR A 582 -23.43 -0.59 -0.05
CA THR A 582 -23.40 0.89 -0.09
C THR A 582 -24.65 1.56 -0.64
N CYS A 583 -25.28 0.95 -1.64
CA CYS A 583 -26.38 1.58 -2.38
C CYS A 583 -27.68 0.79 -2.26
N LEU A 584 -27.87 0.04 -1.16
CA LEU A 584 -29.15 -0.63 -0.89
C LEU A 584 -30.35 0.33 -1.04
N PRO A 585 -30.33 1.56 -0.49
CA PRO A 585 -31.40 2.53 -0.72
C PRO A 585 -31.54 2.98 -2.19
N CYS A 586 -30.44 3.08 -2.94
CA CYS A 586 -30.45 3.47 -4.35
C CYS A 586 -31.12 2.40 -5.22
N SER A 587 -30.70 1.14 -5.04
CA SER A 587 -31.26 -0.01 -5.76
C SER A 587 -32.72 -0.23 -5.39
N GLN A 588 -33.10 -0.05 -4.12
CA GLN A 588 -34.50 -0.07 -3.70
C GLN A 588 -35.31 1.05 -4.36
N ASN A 589 -34.80 2.28 -4.40
CA ASN A 589 -35.46 3.40 -5.08
C ASN A 589 -35.61 3.15 -6.59
N LEU A 590 -34.59 2.62 -7.27
CA LEU A 590 -34.65 2.26 -8.69
C LEU A 590 -35.65 1.12 -8.93
N LEU A 591 -35.73 0.14 -8.03
CA LEU A 591 -36.73 -0.92 -8.10
C LEU A 591 -38.16 -0.39 -7.92
N VAL A 592 -38.38 0.56 -6.99
CA VAL A 592 -39.67 1.26 -6.88
C VAL A 592 -40.02 2.00 -8.16
N LYS A 593 -39.04 2.71 -8.77
CA LYS A 593 -39.24 3.38 -10.07
C LYS A 593 -39.61 2.39 -11.18
N ILE A 594 -39.00 1.20 -11.21
CA ILE A 594 -39.38 0.13 -12.15
C ILE A 594 -40.84 -0.27 -11.93
N TYR A 595 -41.26 -0.51 -10.68
CA TYR A 595 -42.64 -0.90 -10.38
C TYR A 595 -43.65 0.19 -10.77
N LEU A 596 -43.33 1.46 -10.51
CA LEU A 596 -44.15 2.59 -10.96
C LEU A 596 -44.27 2.64 -12.49
N LYS A 597 -43.15 2.51 -13.22
CA LYS A 597 -43.13 2.55 -14.70
C LYS A 597 -43.83 1.35 -15.35
N THR A 598 -43.88 0.21 -14.67
CA THR A 598 -44.53 -1.02 -15.14
C THR A 598 -45.97 -1.18 -14.62
N GLY A 599 -46.49 -0.21 -13.86
CA GLY A 599 -47.85 -0.23 -13.31
C GLY A 599 -48.05 -1.19 -12.13
N ARG A 600 -46.99 -1.75 -11.56
CA ARG A 600 -47.02 -2.70 -10.43
C ARG A 600 -47.13 -1.98 -9.08
N LEU A 601 -48.21 -1.22 -8.92
CA LEU A 601 -48.38 -0.26 -7.82
C LEU A 601 -48.41 -0.91 -6.43
N THR A 602 -48.95 -2.13 -6.29
CA THR A 602 -48.97 -2.85 -5.00
C THR A 602 -47.56 -3.21 -4.53
N GLU A 603 -46.71 -3.69 -5.44
CA GLU A 603 -45.32 -4.03 -5.10
C GLU A 603 -44.50 -2.77 -4.81
N ALA A 604 -44.77 -1.66 -5.51
CA ALA A 604 -44.20 -0.36 -5.18
C ALA A 604 -44.60 0.08 -3.76
N PHE A 605 -45.88 -0.04 -3.41
CA PHE A 605 -46.40 0.32 -2.08
C PHE A 605 -45.71 -0.49 -0.98
N ASP A 606 -45.67 -1.82 -1.11
CA ASP A 606 -45.09 -2.71 -0.12
C ASP A 606 -43.59 -2.44 0.09
N LEU A 607 -42.85 -2.18 -0.99
CA LEU A 607 -41.42 -1.89 -0.92
C LEU A 607 -41.18 -0.54 -0.25
N VAL A 608 -41.89 0.52 -0.64
CA VAL A 608 -41.72 1.84 0.00
C VAL A 608 -42.16 1.82 1.45
N GLN A 609 -43.21 1.06 1.80
CA GLN A 609 -43.62 0.89 3.19
C GLN A 609 -42.50 0.25 4.04
N LYS A 610 -41.81 -0.76 3.50
CA LYS A 610 -40.63 -1.35 4.16
C LYS A 610 -39.50 -0.32 4.32
N LEU A 611 -39.26 0.53 3.32
CA LEU A 611 -38.25 1.60 3.41
C LEU A 611 -38.57 2.59 4.53
N ILE A 612 -39.81 3.10 4.58
CA ILE A 612 -40.25 4.03 5.63
C ILE A 612 -40.18 3.39 7.01
N ASN A 613 -40.55 2.11 7.13
CA ASN A 613 -40.45 1.38 8.40
C ASN A 613 -38.99 1.22 8.86
N SER A 614 -38.03 1.18 7.94
CA SER A 614 -36.60 1.09 8.25
C SER A 614 -35.99 2.44 8.63
N ASP A 615 -36.41 3.53 7.98
CA ASP A 615 -36.02 4.90 8.28
C ASP A 615 -37.18 5.86 8.03
N SER A 616 -37.88 6.21 9.11
CA SER A 616 -39.03 7.13 9.07
C SER A 616 -38.63 8.60 8.93
N THR A 617 -37.33 8.91 8.88
CA THR A 617 -36.81 10.28 8.72
C THR A 617 -36.38 10.57 7.29
N ASN A 618 -36.45 9.57 6.40
CA ASN A 618 -36.08 9.70 5.00
C ASN A 618 -37.17 10.43 4.20
N ALA A 619 -36.96 11.72 3.95
CA ALA A 619 -37.89 12.56 3.17
C ALA A 619 -38.19 11.99 1.77
N THR A 620 -37.21 11.38 1.10
CA THR A 620 -37.36 10.81 -0.24
C THR A 620 -38.27 9.59 -0.25
N SER A 621 -38.21 8.75 0.78
CA SER A 621 -39.10 7.59 0.93
C SER A 621 -40.55 8.04 1.10
N HIS A 622 -40.80 9.07 1.93
CA HIS A 622 -42.13 9.67 2.09
C HIS A 622 -42.66 10.30 0.80
N SER A 623 -41.85 11.04 0.04
CA SER A 623 -42.31 11.55 -1.26
C SER A 623 -42.60 10.44 -2.26
N THR A 624 -41.81 9.37 -2.24
CA THR A 624 -42.04 8.21 -3.13
C THR A 624 -43.34 7.49 -2.76
N MET A 625 -43.65 7.38 -1.46
CA MET A 625 -44.94 6.84 -1.00
C MET A 625 -46.09 7.73 -1.46
N GLY A 626 -45.92 9.05 -1.41
CA GLY A 626 -46.89 10.01 -1.97
C GLY A 626 -47.21 9.71 -3.43
N ILE A 627 -46.21 9.50 -4.29
CA ILE A 627 -46.39 9.15 -5.71
C ILE A 627 -47.19 7.85 -5.86
N VAL A 628 -46.79 6.79 -5.14
CA VAL A 628 -47.44 5.48 -5.20
C VAL A 628 -48.91 5.59 -4.79
N LEU A 629 -49.20 6.29 -3.69
CA LEU A 629 -50.55 6.53 -3.19
C LEU A 629 -51.39 7.34 -4.18
N THR A 630 -50.82 8.37 -4.81
CA THR A 630 -51.50 9.14 -5.86
C THR A 630 -51.89 8.24 -7.03
N LYS A 631 -50.96 7.42 -7.54
CA LYS A 631 -51.24 6.47 -8.63
C LYS A 631 -52.23 5.37 -8.24
N LEU A 632 -52.38 5.08 -6.96
CA LEU A 632 -53.41 4.18 -6.40
C LEU A 632 -54.77 4.88 -6.16
N GLY A 633 -54.89 6.19 -6.41
CA GLY A 633 -56.10 6.98 -6.13
C GLY A 633 -56.33 7.31 -4.65
N ARG A 634 -55.34 7.06 -3.78
CA ARG A 634 -55.41 7.29 -2.32
C ARG A 634 -54.93 8.70 -1.97
N PHE A 635 -55.60 9.71 -2.52
CA PHE A 635 -55.12 11.10 -2.51
C PHE A 635 -54.92 11.71 -1.12
N VAL A 636 -55.85 11.45 -0.18
CA VAL A 636 -55.76 11.97 1.20
C VAL A 636 -54.50 11.47 1.91
N GLU A 637 -54.15 10.21 1.67
CA GLU A 637 -52.95 9.61 2.23
C GLU A 637 -51.70 10.12 1.51
N ALA A 638 -51.76 10.29 0.19
CA ALA A 638 -50.66 10.87 -0.58
C ALA A 638 -50.28 12.28 -0.08
N GLU A 639 -51.26 13.15 0.15
CA GLU A 639 -51.04 14.49 0.70
C GLU A 639 -50.40 14.47 2.09
N LYS A 640 -50.78 13.50 2.93
CA LYS A 640 -50.18 13.33 4.25
C LYS A 640 -48.69 12.99 4.11
N GLU A 641 -48.34 12.08 3.22
CA GLU A 641 -46.96 11.67 2.97
C GLU A 641 -46.11 12.79 2.37
N PHE A 642 -46.63 13.55 1.39
CA PHE A 642 -45.94 14.73 0.86
C PHE A 642 -45.70 15.80 1.93
N ARG A 643 -46.64 16.00 2.85
CA ARG A 643 -46.48 16.92 3.99
C ARG A 643 -45.46 16.44 5.02
N ILE A 644 -45.32 15.12 5.21
CA ILE A 644 -44.24 14.55 6.04
C ILE A 644 -42.90 14.80 5.35
N SER A 645 -42.80 14.48 4.06
CA SER A 645 -41.60 14.71 3.24
C SER A 645 -41.14 16.17 3.31
N GLY A 646 -42.04 17.14 3.07
CA GLY A 646 -41.71 18.56 3.13
C GLY A 646 -41.25 19.05 4.50
N ARG A 647 -41.77 18.48 5.60
CA ARG A 647 -41.29 18.79 6.96
C ARG A 647 -39.89 18.24 7.22
N LEU A 648 -39.61 17.04 6.75
CA LEU A 648 -38.30 16.39 6.88
C LEU A 648 -37.23 17.06 6.01
N SER A 649 -37.64 17.74 4.94
CA SER A 649 -36.76 18.44 4.00
C SER A 649 -36.85 19.96 4.12
N ALA A 650 -37.15 20.50 5.30
CA ALA A 650 -37.20 21.94 5.52
C ALA A 650 -35.86 22.57 5.07
N ASN A 651 -35.91 23.44 4.05
CA ASN A 651 -34.78 24.06 3.34
C ASN A 651 -34.28 23.35 2.06
N ASN A 652 -34.92 22.30 1.57
CA ASN A 652 -34.61 21.71 0.27
C ASN A 652 -35.60 22.20 -0.80
N THR A 653 -35.21 23.23 -1.56
CA THR A 653 -36.02 23.83 -2.62
C THR A 653 -36.42 22.80 -3.69
N ASN A 654 -35.52 21.88 -4.06
CA ASN A 654 -35.83 20.84 -5.06
C ASN A 654 -36.92 19.88 -4.58
N GLN A 655 -36.90 19.53 -3.30
CA GLN A 655 -37.96 18.70 -2.71
C GLN A 655 -39.28 19.45 -2.66
N GLU A 656 -39.26 20.76 -2.40
CA GLU A 656 -40.46 21.59 -2.43
C GLU A 656 -41.05 21.73 -3.84
N ILE A 657 -40.21 21.97 -4.86
CA ILE A 657 -40.62 21.95 -6.27
C ILE A 657 -41.35 20.64 -6.58
N PHE A 658 -40.73 19.51 -6.21
CA PHE A 658 -41.24 18.17 -6.47
C PHE A 658 -42.62 17.94 -5.82
N ILE A 659 -42.78 18.35 -4.57
CA ILE A 659 -44.06 18.21 -3.84
C ILE A 659 -45.16 19.03 -4.52
N ASN A 660 -44.90 20.30 -4.86
CA ASN A 660 -45.92 21.16 -5.48
C ASN A 660 -46.33 20.63 -6.86
N TYR A 661 -45.40 20.07 -7.62
CA TYR A 661 -45.70 19.43 -8.91
C TYR A 661 -46.64 18.21 -8.73
N TRP A 662 -46.38 17.31 -7.78
CA TRP A 662 -47.27 16.17 -7.53
C TRP A 662 -48.60 16.55 -6.89
N GLN A 663 -48.65 17.65 -6.12
CA GLN A 663 -49.90 18.22 -5.63
C GLN A 663 -50.77 18.73 -6.78
N ALA A 664 -50.18 19.39 -7.78
CA ALA A 664 -50.91 19.80 -8.97
C ALA A 664 -51.54 18.61 -9.68
N TYR A 665 -50.82 17.48 -9.77
CA TYR A 665 -51.37 16.25 -10.33
C TYR A 665 -52.51 15.66 -9.48
N ILE A 666 -52.40 15.66 -8.15
CA ILE A 666 -53.51 15.24 -7.27
C ILE A 666 -54.76 16.09 -7.52
N TYR A 667 -54.61 17.42 -7.61
CA TYR A 667 -55.73 18.32 -7.87
C TYR A 667 -56.36 18.10 -9.25
N LEU A 668 -55.55 17.80 -10.27
CA LEU A 668 -56.06 17.41 -11.60
C LEU A 668 -56.94 16.16 -11.54
N GLU A 669 -56.49 15.11 -10.86
CA GLU A 669 -57.25 13.86 -10.72
C GLU A 669 -58.53 14.02 -9.88
N GLN A 670 -58.62 15.11 -9.10
CA GLN A 670 -59.81 15.49 -8.33
C GLN A 670 -60.70 16.52 -9.04
N ASP A 671 -60.42 16.84 -10.32
CA ASP A 671 -61.13 17.86 -11.11
C ASP A 671 -61.06 19.29 -10.50
N GLN A 672 -60.01 19.56 -9.71
CA GLN A 672 -59.74 20.86 -9.10
C GLN A 672 -58.74 21.66 -9.93
N ILE A 673 -59.15 22.08 -11.12
CA ILE A 673 -58.26 22.70 -12.13
C ILE A 673 -57.58 23.98 -11.60
N GLU A 674 -58.30 24.85 -10.88
CA GLU A 674 -57.72 26.09 -10.34
C GLU A 674 -56.58 25.81 -9.34
N ASN A 675 -56.83 24.92 -8.37
CA ASN A 675 -55.83 24.49 -7.39
C ASN A 675 -54.62 23.82 -8.07
N ALA A 676 -54.87 23.07 -9.15
CA ALA A 676 -53.80 22.46 -9.94
C ALA A 676 -52.90 23.50 -10.60
N PHE A 677 -53.47 24.57 -11.20
CA PHE A 677 -52.70 25.67 -11.75
C PHE A 677 -51.91 26.42 -10.67
N GLU A 678 -52.49 26.67 -9.50
CA GLU A 678 -51.79 27.33 -8.39
C GLU A 678 -50.58 26.53 -7.90
N ALA A 679 -50.75 25.23 -7.68
CA ALA A 679 -49.68 24.34 -7.24
C ALA A 679 -48.58 24.22 -8.30
N PHE A 680 -48.95 24.09 -9.58
CA PHE A 680 -48.00 24.00 -10.68
C PHE A 680 -47.24 25.32 -10.89
N GLU A 681 -47.92 26.48 -10.82
CA GLU A 681 -47.26 27.79 -10.86
C GLU A 681 -46.29 27.97 -9.69
N LYS A 682 -46.64 27.48 -8.50
CA LYS A 682 -45.73 27.53 -7.34
C LYS A 682 -44.47 26.70 -7.58
N ALA A 683 -44.56 25.52 -8.20
CA ALA A 683 -43.39 24.74 -8.60
C ALA A 683 -42.48 25.52 -9.57
N ILE A 684 -43.05 26.21 -10.56
CA ILE A 684 -42.31 27.06 -11.51
C ILE A 684 -41.62 28.23 -10.79
N LYS A 685 -42.34 28.94 -9.89
CA LYS A 685 -41.77 30.05 -9.10
C LYS A 685 -40.58 29.61 -8.24
N LEU A 686 -40.58 28.38 -7.76
CA LEU A 686 -39.49 27.81 -6.97
C LEU A 686 -38.29 27.36 -7.81
N GLY A 687 -38.39 27.38 -9.15
CA GLY A 687 -37.28 27.12 -10.06
C GLY A 687 -37.47 25.90 -10.98
N TYR A 688 -38.66 25.32 -11.08
CA TYR A 688 -38.92 24.26 -12.06
C TYR A 688 -38.89 24.80 -13.50
N ASP A 689 -37.95 24.33 -14.32
CA ASP A 689 -37.62 24.93 -15.63
C ASP A 689 -37.56 23.96 -16.82
N ASP A 690 -37.93 22.67 -16.63
CA ASP A 690 -37.96 21.67 -17.72
C ASP A 690 -39.15 21.90 -18.65
N TYR A 691 -39.07 22.97 -19.42
CA TYR A 691 -40.10 23.41 -20.36
C TYR A 691 -40.46 22.30 -21.36
N SER A 692 -39.47 21.54 -21.84
CA SER A 692 -39.68 20.48 -22.83
C SER A 692 -40.57 19.37 -22.27
N TRP A 693 -40.29 18.91 -21.04
CA TRP A 693 -41.11 17.90 -20.38
C TRP A 693 -42.52 18.40 -20.11
N MET A 694 -42.70 19.63 -19.63
CA MET A 694 -44.02 20.22 -19.36
C MET A 694 -44.99 20.15 -20.56
N GLN A 695 -44.47 20.20 -21.79
CA GLN A 695 -45.28 20.13 -23.01
C GLN A 695 -45.78 18.72 -23.35
N VAL A 696 -45.08 17.67 -22.90
CA VAL A 696 -45.34 16.28 -23.32
C VAL A 696 -45.80 15.36 -22.18
N ASP A 697 -45.69 15.84 -20.96
CA ASP A 697 -45.99 15.13 -19.73
C ASP A 697 -47.42 14.57 -19.69
N PRO A 698 -47.63 13.25 -19.70
CA PRO A 698 -48.96 12.66 -19.83
C PRO A 698 -49.87 12.96 -18.63
N GLU A 699 -49.31 13.23 -17.46
CA GLU A 699 -50.05 13.57 -16.24
C GLU A 699 -50.73 14.96 -16.31
N PHE A 700 -50.20 15.86 -17.15
CA PHE A 700 -50.69 17.25 -17.27
C PHE A 700 -51.48 17.51 -18.56
N VAL A 701 -51.93 16.47 -19.26
CA VAL A 701 -52.77 16.62 -20.46
C VAL A 701 -54.01 17.47 -20.17
N ALA A 702 -54.68 17.23 -19.04
CA ALA A 702 -55.85 18.02 -18.62
C ALA A 702 -55.50 19.50 -18.43
N LEU A 703 -54.39 19.83 -17.75
CA LEU A 703 -53.94 21.21 -17.56
C LEU A 703 -53.64 21.90 -18.91
N ARG A 704 -53.06 21.16 -19.86
CA ARG A 704 -52.76 21.67 -21.22
C ARG A 704 -53.98 21.85 -22.10
N GLN A 705 -55.07 21.13 -21.84
CA GLN A 705 -56.34 21.32 -22.56
C GLN A 705 -57.01 22.65 -22.21
N HIS A 706 -56.70 23.23 -21.03
CA HIS A 706 -57.03 24.62 -20.68
C HIS A 706 -56.05 25.58 -21.36
N SER A 707 -56.13 25.65 -22.69
CA SER A 707 -55.10 26.26 -23.54
C SER A 707 -54.85 27.74 -23.23
N LEU A 708 -55.86 28.51 -22.83
CA LEU A 708 -55.71 29.94 -22.54
C LEU A 708 -54.89 30.17 -21.26
N GLU A 709 -55.22 29.48 -20.18
CA GLU A 709 -54.54 29.54 -18.89
C GLU A 709 -53.14 28.94 -18.99
N TRP A 710 -52.99 27.82 -19.71
CA TRP A 710 -51.69 27.20 -19.99
C TRP A 710 -50.78 28.13 -20.77
N ASP A 711 -51.25 28.70 -21.89
CA ASP A 711 -50.44 29.60 -22.72
C ASP A 711 -50.07 30.87 -21.96
N ALA A 712 -50.98 31.41 -21.14
CA ALA A 712 -50.70 32.55 -20.27
C ALA A 712 -49.60 32.22 -19.25
N LEU A 713 -49.65 31.05 -18.62
CA LEU A 713 -48.63 30.58 -17.68
C LEU A 713 -47.27 30.39 -18.36
N MET A 714 -47.24 29.70 -19.50
CA MET A 714 -46.01 29.47 -20.27
C MET A 714 -45.39 30.78 -20.75
N LYS A 715 -46.20 31.72 -21.23
CA LYS A 715 -45.71 33.04 -21.67
C LYS A 715 -45.18 33.88 -20.51
N LYS A 716 -45.80 33.76 -19.32
CA LYS A 716 -45.38 34.50 -18.12
C LYS A 716 -44.00 34.08 -17.61
N TYR A 717 -43.70 32.79 -17.60
CA TYR A 717 -42.44 32.27 -17.03
C TYR A 717 -41.38 31.85 -18.05
N PHE A 718 -41.79 31.55 -19.30
CA PHE A 718 -40.91 31.09 -20.37
C PHE A 718 -41.12 31.86 -21.68
N PRO A 719 -41.17 33.21 -21.69
CA PRO A 719 -41.51 34.00 -22.87
C PRO A 719 -40.63 33.68 -24.08
N GLU A 720 -39.32 33.52 -23.87
CA GLU A 720 -38.35 33.22 -24.94
C GLU A 720 -38.52 31.83 -25.59
N LYS A 721 -39.16 30.89 -24.88
CA LYS A 721 -39.42 29.52 -25.36
C LYS A 721 -40.75 29.42 -26.10
N VAL A 722 -41.70 30.31 -25.77
CA VAL A 722 -43.01 30.41 -26.43
C VAL A 722 -42.88 31.13 -27.78
N GLU A 723 -42.08 32.19 -27.87
CA GLU A 723 -41.92 32.99 -29.10
C GLU A 723 -41.06 32.33 -30.20
N ARG A 724 -40.37 31.22 -29.90
CA ARG A 724 -39.53 30.46 -30.86
C ARG A 724 -40.25 29.29 -31.55
N LYS A 725 -41.56 29.15 -31.38
CA LYS A 725 -42.37 28.12 -32.05
C LYS A 725 -42.90 28.58 -33.40
#